data_AF-A0AAN7YAE5-F1
#
_entry.id   AF-A0AAN7YAE5-F1
#
_cell.length_a   1.000
_cell.length_b   1.000
_cell.length_c   1.000
_cell.angle_alpha   90.00
_cell.angle_beta   90.00
_cell.angle_gamma   90.00
#
_symmetry.space_group_name_H-M   'P 1'
#
loop_
_entity.id
_entity.type
_entity.pdbx_description
1 polymer ?
#
loop_
_entity_poly.entity_id
_entity_poly.type
_entity_poly.pdbx_seq_one_letter_code
_entity_poly.pdbx_strand_id
1 'polypeptide(L)'
;MAVNGVRFHQAVPPSLKVIIVGAGIGGLSAAISLRQQGHDVVIFESSRFAAEIGAAIHIPPNAHGLFKRMGIILSESGANLCNLITTFTSSGKKLSSVDTAASSHLWQDKWLLGHRVKVHNALKEQALKLGSQLNLHIPVVDVDPEDGIVKLSDGSTHQADVVVGADGVHSITRQIVVPGHPKPFSSGKSAFRFLIPRQLILDDPQTRPYVQNDGNLVMVMGSDRRLVMYPTSDNTLLNFVCIHPESETSSTSTGDWNNEANKDTLLTVFRDFHDDFLAILRKADEKSLKVWRLMDMEILPSWIRGRLALLGDAAHPFLPHQGQGAAVAIEDAAALGTVLERNLKSDEVRDRLSLYQDIRKARADTLQDYTRIAGRDETVGKVDMQKYIAFNFGYNEFDNSAQRLREWKWSRQQTSYWRMPVAFGPMPGPRQDHRGKPRDGTSSTFVTASIKIKTSRTVLQNLFPPGSKAWRFKSPGTIAYCSFSQTTLDGMEWLGGSGYNHLGLYIHGVEYVKADGSIVSGVYMPILFESLTDPIVSGRDELGMPKLYSAIDVGRSTNSYNVTASWRGQTWGHFEWNSLQEDDISNTAGKMTGDDADKGILVQRYIPAVGRELKGHAEADYAVFEDFDGVNPKPRPERTWSTTNARFSIESGCWKTLPTLHHVISRLAEIPVYEVIAAKVVSGTCVPDVSGAVRI
;
A
#
# COMPACT_ATOMS: atom_id res chain seq x y z
N MET A 1 -9.93 -18.71 4.10
CA MET A 1 -9.53 -17.29 4.02
C MET A 1 -9.24 -16.98 2.57
N ALA A 2 -10.01 -16.10 1.95
CA ALA A 2 -9.77 -15.67 0.58
C ALA A 2 -8.60 -14.68 0.57
N VAL A 3 -7.52 -15.05 -0.10
CA VAL A 3 -6.41 -14.15 -0.42
C VAL A 3 -6.73 -13.55 -1.79
N ASN A 4 -6.85 -12.23 -1.89
CA ASN A 4 -7.03 -11.53 -3.17
C ASN A 4 -5.79 -11.76 -4.05
N GLY A 5 -5.82 -12.81 -4.85
CA GLY A 5 -4.81 -13.12 -5.85
C GLY A 5 -5.17 -12.48 -7.18
N VAL A 6 -4.51 -11.37 -7.53
CA VAL A 6 -4.48 -10.90 -8.90
C VAL A 6 -3.32 -11.61 -9.60
N ARG A 7 -3.63 -12.50 -10.56
CA ARG A 7 -2.63 -13.09 -11.46
C ARG A 7 -2.66 -12.33 -12.78
N PHE A 8 -1.56 -11.70 -13.14
CA PHE A 8 -1.30 -11.23 -14.50
C PHE A 8 -0.33 -12.20 -15.19
N HIS A 9 -0.72 -12.74 -16.33
CA HIS A 9 0.20 -13.37 -17.28
C HIS A 9 0.78 -12.27 -18.18
N GLN A 10 2.10 -12.04 -18.14
CA GLN A 10 2.86 -11.32 -19.17
C GLN A 10 4.37 -11.61 -19.02
N ALA A 11 5.09 -11.54 -20.15
CA ALA A 11 6.47 -11.96 -20.43
C ALA A 11 7.49 -11.79 -19.29
N VAL A 12 8.47 -12.70 -19.15
CA VAL A 12 9.51 -12.72 -18.10
C VAL A 12 10.28 -11.38 -18.09
N PRO A 13 10.03 -10.48 -17.13
CA PRO A 13 10.69 -9.18 -17.05
C PRO A 13 12.06 -9.32 -16.36
N PRO A 14 12.95 -8.31 -16.42
CA PRO A 14 14.31 -8.43 -15.91
C PRO A 14 14.32 -8.62 -14.39
N SER A 15 14.88 -9.74 -13.95
CA SER A 15 15.21 -10.02 -12.55
C SER A 15 16.52 -9.32 -12.19
N LEU A 16 16.50 -8.42 -11.20
CA LEU A 16 17.75 -7.94 -10.58
C LEU A 16 18.55 -9.11 -10.00
N LYS A 17 19.87 -9.05 -10.12
CA LYS A 17 20.80 -9.93 -9.41
C LYS A 17 21.14 -9.33 -8.06
N VAL A 18 20.89 -10.07 -6.99
CA VAL A 18 21.11 -9.63 -5.60
C VAL A 18 22.10 -10.55 -4.92
N ILE A 19 23.12 -9.98 -4.28
CA ILE A 19 24.03 -10.71 -3.39
C ILE A 19 23.73 -10.34 -1.95
N ILE A 20 23.56 -11.34 -1.09
CA ILE A 20 23.38 -11.19 0.36
C ILE A 20 24.64 -11.70 1.06
N VAL A 21 25.23 -10.84 1.89
CA VAL A 21 26.42 -11.16 2.69
C VAL A 21 25.96 -11.55 4.09
N GLY A 22 25.98 -12.85 4.39
CA GLY A 22 25.53 -13.42 5.65
C GLY A 22 24.19 -14.15 5.56
N ALA A 23 24.14 -15.38 6.06
CA ALA A 23 22.98 -16.25 6.07
C ALA A 23 22.36 -16.39 7.48
N GLY A 24 22.38 -15.31 8.26
CA GLY A 24 21.63 -15.22 9.51
C GLY A 24 20.11 -15.09 9.28
N ILE A 25 19.34 -14.88 10.36
CA ILE A 25 17.88 -14.70 10.25
C ILE A 25 17.51 -13.58 9.27
N GLY A 26 18.12 -12.39 9.41
CA GLY A 26 17.84 -11.26 8.52
C GLY A 26 18.20 -11.55 7.06
N GLY A 27 19.38 -12.12 6.80
CA GLY A 27 19.83 -12.44 5.44
C GLY A 27 18.94 -13.48 4.73
N LEU A 28 18.57 -14.56 5.44
CA LEU A 28 17.65 -15.57 4.88
C LEU A 28 16.23 -15.01 4.68
N SER A 29 15.74 -14.17 5.60
CA SER A 29 14.47 -13.45 5.43
C SER A 29 14.49 -12.51 4.23
N ALA A 30 15.61 -11.81 3.99
CA ALA A 30 15.77 -10.93 2.83
C ALA A 30 15.79 -11.75 1.54
N ALA A 31 16.46 -12.90 1.54
CA ALA A 31 16.47 -13.81 0.41
C ALA A 31 15.06 -14.25 0.01
N ILE A 32 14.25 -14.68 0.99
CA ILE A 32 12.85 -15.06 0.75
C ILE A 32 12.05 -13.89 0.16
N SER A 33 12.14 -12.71 0.79
CA SER A 33 11.37 -11.54 0.38
C SER A 33 11.70 -11.10 -1.04
N LEU A 34 12.99 -11.11 -1.42
CA LEU A 34 13.45 -10.76 -2.76
C LEU A 34 13.13 -11.84 -3.81
N ARG A 35 13.22 -13.13 -3.44
CA ARG A 35 12.77 -14.22 -4.32
C ARG A 35 11.27 -14.17 -4.58
N GLN A 36 10.45 -13.79 -3.59
CA GLN A 36 9.01 -13.59 -3.80
C GLN A 36 8.69 -12.49 -4.82
N GLN A 37 9.58 -11.49 -4.99
CA GLN A 37 9.48 -10.49 -6.06
C GLN A 37 10.01 -10.99 -7.42
N GLY A 38 10.74 -12.10 -7.44
CA GLY A 38 11.29 -12.71 -8.66
C GLY A 38 12.73 -12.31 -8.99
N HIS A 39 13.49 -11.77 -8.03
CA HIS A 39 14.91 -11.46 -8.21
C HIS A 39 15.78 -12.72 -8.17
N ASP A 40 16.95 -12.70 -8.80
CA ASP A 40 17.97 -13.74 -8.65
C ASP A 40 18.80 -13.45 -7.40
N VAL A 41 18.90 -14.41 -6.48
CA VAL A 41 19.47 -14.19 -5.14
C VAL A 41 20.58 -15.20 -4.86
N VAL A 42 21.76 -14.69 -4.58
CA VAL A 42 22.93 -15.46 -4.12
C VAL A 42 23.31 -15.02 -2.71
N ILE A 43 23.53 -15.98 -1.82
CA ILE A 43 23.89 -15.76 -0.42
C ILE A 43 25.30 -16.31 -0.21
N PHE A 44 26.18 -15.49 0.36
CA PHE A 44 27.51 -15.90 0.78
C PHE A 44 27.59 -15.92 2.31
N GLU A 45 28.00 -17.05 2.87
CA GLU A 45 28.10 -17.29 4.31
C GLU A 45 29.48 -17.84 4.66
N SER A 46 30.09 -17.25 5.69
CA SER A 46 31.44 -17.61 6.15
C SER A 46 31.50 -18.96 6.88
N SER A 47 30.44 -19.34 7.59
CA SER A 47 30.39 -20.51 8.45
C SER A 47 29.92 -21.78 7.72
N ARG A 48 30.09 -22.92 8.40
CA ARG A 48 29.51 -24.22 7.99
C ARG A 48 28.20 -24.54 8.72
N PHE A 49 27.68 -23.60 9.51
CA PHE A 49 26.59 -23.82 10.49
C PHE A 49 26.83 -24.94 11.51
N ALA A 50 28.07 -25.40 11.69
CA ALA A 50 28.39 -26.53 12.55
C ALA A 50 28.32 -26.22 14.07
N ALA A 51 28.08 -24.95 14.45
CA ALA A 51 28.28 -24.46 15.81
C ALA A 51 27.07 -23.72 16.45
N GLU A 52 25.91 -23.65 15.81
CA GLU A 52 24.73 -23.03 16.45
C GLU A 52 24.13 -23.97 17.52
N ILE A 53 24.74 -23.98 18.70
CA ILE A 53 24.24 -24.69 19.89
C ILE A 53 23.61 -23.66 20.84
N GLY A 54 22.43 -23.97 21.40
CA GLY A 54 22.07 -23.46 22.74
C GLY A 54 21.26 -22.15 22.84
N ALA A 55 20.60 -21.68 21.77
CA ALA A 55 19.78 -20.47 21.86
C ALA A 55 18.35 -20.66 21.35
N ALA A 56 17.39 -20.04 22.05
CA ALA A 56 16.06 -19.76 21.54
C ALA A 56 15.90 -18.28 21.17
N ILE A 57 14.83 -18.00 20.44
CA ILE A 57 14.42 -16.67 20.05
C ILE A 57 12.96 -16.42 20.42
N HIS A 58 12.72 -15.18 20.82
CA HIS A 58 11.40 -14.61 20.96
C HIS A 58 10.89 -14.18 19.57
N ILE A 59 9.63 -14.49 19.25
CA ILE A 59 8.99 -14.14 17.97
C ILE A 59 7.71 -13.36 18.27
N PRO A 60 7.78 -12.02 18.30
CA PRO A 60 6.63 -11.18 18.60
C PRO A 60 5.61 -11.15 17.44
N PRO A 61 4.37 -10.67 17.69
CA PRO A 61 3.32 -10.53 16.67
C PRO A 61 3.76 -9.90 15.35
N ASN A 62 4.50 -8.78 15.39
CA ASN A 62 4.99 -8.05 14.22
C ASN A 62 5.91 -8.92 13.33
N ALA A 63 6.71 -9.81 13.92
CA ALA A 63 7.56 -10.74 13.17
C ALA A 63 6.79 -11.99 12.72
N HIS A 64 5.89 -12.52 13.55
CA HIS A 64 5.13 -13.72 13.22
C HIS A 64 4.25 -13.53 11.97
N GLY A 65 3.60 -12.37 11.82
CA GLY A 65 2.85 -12.05 10.60
C GLY A 65 3.73 -12.09 9.33
N LEU A 66 4.99 -11.65 9.43
CA LEU A 66 5.94 -11.69 8.34
C LEU A 66 6.39 -13.13 8.00
N PHE A 67 6.59 -14.01 8.99
CA PHE A 67 6.84 -15.43 8.73
C PHE A 67 5.71 -16.08 7.93
N LYS A 68 4.45 -15.82 8.30
CA LYS A 68 3.29 -16.32 7.55
C LYS A 68 3.28 -15.81 6.11
N ARG A 69 3.63 -14.53 5.91
CA ARG A 69 3.74 -13.92 4.58
C ARG A 69 4.89 -14.50 3.75
N MET A 70 5.97 -14.90 4.41
CA MET A 70 7.08 -15.66 3.81
C MET A 70 6.71 -17.12 3.49
N GLY A 71 5.52 -17.57 3.90
CA GLY A 71 5.03 -18.94 3.69
C GLY A 71 5.56 -19.94 4.72
N ILE A 72 5.96 -19.47 5.90
CA ILE A 72 6.51 -20.29 6.98
C ILE A 72 5.51 -20.36 8.14
N ILE A 73 5.20 -21.57 8.59
CA ILE A 73 4.33 -21.84 9.73
C ILE A 73 5.19 -22.35 10.88
N LEU A 74 5.58 -21.45 11.78
CA LEU A 74 6.59 -21.76 12.81
C LEU A 74 6.17 -22.80 13.85
N SER A 75 4.86 -23.02 14.03
CA SER A 75 4.38 -24.12 14.88
C SER A 75 4.79 -25.49 14.35
N GLU A 76 4.97 -25.66 13.04
CA GLU A 76 5.46 -26.90 12.43
C GLU A 76 6.96 -27.12 12.72
N SER A 77 7.67 -26.06 13.12
CA SER A 77 9.06 -26.11 13.57
C SER A 77 9.20 -26.17 15.09
N GLY A 78 8.11 -26.45 15.81
CA GLY A 78 8.08 -26.59 17.27
C GLY A 78 8.17 -25.27 18.05
N ALA A 79 7.78 -24.15 17.44
CA ALA A 79 7.60 -22.90 18.17
C ALA A 79 6.32 -22.95 19.02
N ASN A 80 6.43 -22.53 20.29
CA ASN A 80 5.32 -22.55 21.24
C ASN A 80 4.58 -21.21 21.24
N LEU A 81 3.28 -21.24 21.53
CA LEU A 81 2.57 -20.02 21.93
C LEU A 81 3.14 -19.50 23.25
N CYS A 82 3.38 -18.19 23.33
CA CYS A 82 3.59 -17.53 24.61
C CYS A 82 2.22 -17.31 25.26
N ASN A 83 1.92 -18.07 26.31
CA ASN A 83 0.64 -18.01 27.01
C ASN A 83 0.71 -17.15 28.27
N LEU A 84 1.88 -17.12 28.91
CA LEU A 84 2.09 -16.44 30.18
C LEU A 84 3.44 -15.73 30.19
N ILE A 85 3.48 -14.58 30.85
CA ILE A 85 4.72 -13.94 31.28
C ILE A 85 4.67 -13.81 32.80
N THR A 86 5.56 -14.52 33.48
CA THR A 86 5.66 -14.51 34.95
C THR A 86 6.94 -13.82 35.38
N THR A 87 6.83 -12.83 36.26
CA THR A 87 8.01 -12.12 36.80
C THR A 87 8.18 -12.44 38.29
N PHE A 88 9.41 -12.73 38.69
CA PHE A 88 9.83 -12.95 40.09
C PHE A 88 10.95 -11.98 40.45
N THR A 89 11.10 -11.73 41.74
CA THR A 89 12.33 -11.15 42.32
C THR A 89 13.41 -12.23 42.47
N SER A 90 14.67 -11.82 42.59
CA SER A 90 15.79 -12.73 42.91
C SER A 90 15.55 -13.53 44.19
N SER A 91 14.78 -13.01 45.16
CA SER A 91 14.43 -13.71 46.41
C SER A 91 13.27 -14.72 46.27
N GLY A 92 12.78 -15.00 45.06
CA GLY A 92 11.71 -15.99 44.82
C GLY A 92 10.28 -15.45 44.92
N LYS A 93 10.08 -14.19 45.33
CA LYS A 93 8.74 -13.59 45.40
C LYS A 93 8.21 -13.32 43.99
N LYS A 94 7.03 -13.87 43.65
CA LYS A 94 6.29 -13.56 42.42
C LYS A 94 5.82 -12.10 42.43
N LEU A 95 6.20 -11.33 41.41
CA LEU A 95 5.79 -9.94 41.21
C LEU A 95 4.52 -9.84 40.35
N SER A 96 4.47 -10.59 39.25
CA SER A 96 3.36 -10.55 38.30
C SER A 96 3.24 -11.85 37.51
N SER A 97 2.06 -12.08 36.96
CA SER A 97 1.77 -13.14 36.01
C SER A 97 0.73 -12.61 35.03
N VAL A 98 1.13 -12.37 33.78
CA VAL A 98 0.28 -11.79 32.74
C VAL A 98 -0.11 -12.88 31.75
N ASP A 99 -1.41 -13.00 31.48
CA ASP A 99 -1.94 -13.85 30.42
C ASP A 99 -1.82 -13.14 29.07
N THR A 100 -0.86 -13.60 28.26
CA THR A 100 -0.62 -13.07 26.91
C THR A 100 -1.60 -13.64 25.88
N ALA A 101 -2.24 -14.78 26.17
CA ALA A 101 -3.28 -15.32 25.31
C ALA A 101 -4.55 -14.48 25.40
N ALA A 102 -4.90 -13.97 26.59
CA ALA A 102 -6.05 -13.09 26.80
C ALA A 102 -5.95 -11.77 26.01
N SER A 103 -4.75 -11.22 25.86
CA SER A 103 -4.48 -9.99 25.09
C SER A 103 -4.17 -10.24 23.60
N SER A 104 -4.13 -11.51 23.15
CA SER A 104 -3.79 -11.85 21.77
C SER A 104 -4.76 -11.28 20.73
N HIS A 105 -6.01 -11.00 21.11
CA HIS A 105 -7.03 -10.41 20.25
C HIS A 105 -6.73 -8.97 19.81
N LEU A 106 -5.81 -8.28 20.49
CA LEU A 106 -5.37 -6.94 20.14
C LEU A 106 -4.43 -6.94 18.93
N TRP A 107 -3.79 -8.07 18.63
CA TRP A 107 -2.75 -8.17 17.62
C TRP A 107 -3.20 -9.09 16.49
N GLN A 108 -2.75 -8.79 15.27
CA GLN A 108 -3.10 -9.58 14.09
C GLN A 108 -2.59 -11.03 14.18
N ASP A 109 -1.44 -11.22 14.83
CA ASP A 109 -0.77 -12.51 14.94
C ASP A 109 -0.32 -12.80 16.38
N LYS A 110 -0.16 -14.09 16.67
CA LYS A 110 0.15 -14.58 18.03
C LYS A 110 1.63 -14.40 18.38
N TRP A 111 1.94 -14.25 19.66
CA TRP A 111 3.31 -14.28 20.18
C TRP A 111 3.83 -15.73 20.25
N LEU A 112 4.99 -16.02 19.64
CA LEU A 112 5.65 -17.32 19.70
C LEU A 112 7.03 -17.31 20.40
N LEU A 113 7.44 -18.49 20.87
CA LEU A 113 8.73 -18.81 21.47
C LEU A 113 9.36 -19.97 20.69
N GLY A 114 10.50 -19.75 20.03
CA GLY A 114 11.05 -20.70 19.06
C GLY A 114 12.52 -21.06 19.28
N HIS A 115 12.91 -22.25 18.85
CA HIS A 115 14.31 -22.69 18.94
C HIS A 115 15.07 -22.05 17.79
N ARG A 116 16.15 -21.32 18.07
CA ARG A 116 16.82 -20.48 17.05
C ARG A 116 17.18 -21.29 15.80
N VAL A 117 17.82 -22.45 16.00
CA VAL A 117 18.24 -23.36 14.91
C VAL A 117 17.06 -23.84 14.08
N LYS A 118 15.91 -24.14 14.70
CA LYS A 118 14.73 -24.61 13.96
C LYS A 118 14.12 -23.49 13.13
N VAL A 119 14.06 -22.27 13.67
CA VAL A 119 13.59 -21.09 12.94
C VAL A 119 14.54 -20.74 11.79
N HIS A 120 15.84 -20.79 12.04
CA HIS A 120 16.87 -20.59 11.02
C HIS A 120 16.75 -21.62 9.89
N ASN A 121 16.62 -22.91 10.22
CA ASN A 121 16.44 -23.96 9.22
C ASN A 121 15.15 -23.77 8.41
N ALA A 122 14.03 -23.39 9.03
CA ALA A 122 12.79 -23.10 8.32
C ALA A 122 12.97 -21.95 7.30
N LEU A 123 13.70 -20.89 7.67
CA LEU A 123 14.06 -19.81 6.75
C LEU A 123 14.98 -20.30 5.63
N LYS A 124 16.00 -21.09 5.96
CA LYS A 124 16.95 -21.65 4.99
C LYS A 124 16.26 -22.51 3.96
N GLU A 125 15.44 -23.46 4.41
CA GLU A 125 14.65 -24.35 3.56
C GLU A 125 13.71 -23.57 2.66
N GLN A 126 13.03 -22.56 3.19
CA GLN A 126 12.13 -21.72 2.39
C GLN A 126 12.89 -20.87 1.36
N ALA A 127 14.04 -20.29 1.72
CA ALA A 127 14.88 -19.51 0.80
C ALA A 127 15.38 -20.38 -0.37
N LEU A 128 15.82 -21.61 -0.08
CA LEU A 128 16.25 -22.58 -1.09
C LEU A 128 15.08 -23.07 -1.95
N LYS A 129 13.93 -23.36 -1.34
CA LYS A 129 12.70 -23.77 -2.05
C LYS A 129 12.24 -22.71 -3.05
N LEU A 130 12.41 -21.43 -2.73
CA LEU A 130 12.11 -20.33 -3.62
C LEU A 130 13.21 -20.07 -4.66
N GLY A 131 14.33 -20.78 -4.60
CA GLY A 131 15.41 -20.76 -5.59
C GLY A 131 16.57 -19.81 -5.29
N SER A 132 16.81 -19.47 -4.02
CA SER A 132 18.05 -18.78 -3.63
C SER A 132 19.24 -19.73 -3.72
N GLN A 133 20.42 -19.22 -4.11
CA GLN A 133 21.67 -19.96 -4.11
C GLN A 133 22.42 -19.67 -2.81
N LEU A 134 22.78 -20.70 -2.04
CA LEU A 134 23.50 -20.54 -0.77
C LEU A 134 24.90 -21.13 -0.86
N ASN A 135 25.91 -20.28 -0.73
CA ASN A 135 27.33 -20.66 -0.75
C ASN A 135 27.90 -20.52 0.66
N LEU A 136 28.36 -21.63 1.23
CA LEU A 136 28.91 -21.70 2.58
C LEU A 136 30.44 -21.72 2.54
N HIS A 137 31.06 -21.43 3.70
CA HIS A 137 32.51 -21.47 3.87
C HIS A 137 33.28 -20.52 2.94
N ILE A 138 32.65 -19.43 2.53
CA ILE A 138 33.26 -18.47 1.62
C ILE A 138 33.02 -17.04 2.13
N PRO A 139 33.88 -16.57 3.06
CA PRO A 139 33.80 -15.20 3.56
C PRO A 139 33.86 -14.18 2.42
N VAL A 140 32.96 -13.21 2.46
CA VAL A 140 33.14 -11.94 1.74
C VAL A 140 34.23 -11.16 2.47
N VAL A 141 35.18 -10.61 1.72
CA VAL A 141 36.31 -9.85 2.29
C VAL A 141 36.28 -8.38 1.92
N ASP A 142 35.58 -8.02 0.83
CA ASP A 142 35.43 -6.63 0.38
C ASP A 142 34.19 -6.47 -0.50
N VAL A 143 33.68 -5.25 -0.59
CA VAL A 143 32.56 -4.86 -1.46
C VAL A 143 32.86 -3.48 -2.05
N ASP A 144 32.83 -3.37 -3.38
CA ASP A 144 32.67 -2.08 -4.06
C ASP A 144 31.18 -1.71 -4.06
N PRO A 145 30.76 -0.72 -3.26
CA PRO A 145 29.37 -0.35 -3.16
C PRO A 145 28.85 0.36 -4.42
N GLU A 146 29.70 0.99 -5.23
CA GLU A 146 29.24 1.78 -6.38
C GLU A 146 28.86 0.89 -7.56
N ASP A 147 29.74 -0.07 -7.87
CA ASP A 147 29.60 -1.01 -8.98
C ASP A 147 28.95 -2.35 -8.57
N GLY A 148 28.72 -2.55 -7.27
CA GLY A 148 28.08 -3.75 -6.72
C GLY A 148 28.96 -5.00 -6.83
N ILE A 149 30.29 -4.83 -6.69
CA ILE A 149 31.26 -5.93 -6.83
C ILE A 149 31.56 -6.48 -5.43
N VAL A 150 31.34 -7.79 -5.24
CA VAL A 150 31.62 -8.51 -4.01
C VAL A 150 32.86 -9.37 -4.22
N LYS A 151 33.86 -9.23 -3.35
CA LYS A 151 35.10 -10.02 -3.38
C LYS A 151 35.09 -11.07 -2.28
N LEU A 152 35.41 -12.31 -2.65
CA LEU A 152 35.43 -13.45 -1.75
C LEU A 152 36.86 -13.78 -1.30
N SER A 153 36.98 -14.55 -0.22
CA SER A 153 38.27 -14.94 0.37
C SER A 153 39.12 -15.84 -0.53
N ASP A 154 38.50 -16.53 -1.50
CA ASP A 154 39.19 -17.35 -2.50
C ASP A 154 39.75 -16.53 -3.68
N GLY A 155 39.54 -15.20 -3.66
CA GLY A 155 39.97 -14.27 -4.70
C GLY A 155 38.96 -14.08 -5.83
N SER A 156 37.86 -14.83 -5.86
CA SER A 156 36.80 -14.63 -6.85
C SER A 156 36.01 -13.34 -6.60
N THR A 157 35.42 -12.82 -7.67
CA THR A 157 34.62 -11.58 -7.64
C THR A 157 33.28 -11.80 -8.32
N HIS A 158 32.23 -11.19 -7.76
CA HIS A 158 30.87 -11.32 -8.25
C HIS A 158 30.20 -9.94 -8.32
N GLN A 159 29.64 -9.60 -9.47
CA GLN A 159 28.87 -8.37 -9.63
C GLN A 159 27.37 -8.61 -9.39
N ALA A 160 26.69 -7.64 -8.78
CA ALA A 160 25.25 -7.63 -8.55
C ALA A 160 24.65 -6.23 -8.75
N ASP A 161 23.34 -6.18 -9.05
CA ASP A 161 22.59 -4.92 -9.09
C ASP A 161 22.38 -4.34 -7.68
N VAL A 162 22.30 -5.22 -6.67
CA VAL A 162 22.08 -4.91 -5.26
C VAL A 162 22.97 -5.81 -4.39
N VAL A 163 23.62 -5.24 -3.38
CA VAL A 163 24.31 -5.98 -2.32
C VAL A 163 23.61 -5.70 -0.98
N VAL A 164 23.33 -6.75 -0.21
CA VAL A 164 22.70 -6.65 1.11
C VAL A 164 23.68 -7.14 2.17
N GLY A 165 24.13 -6.24 3.03
CA GLY A 165 24.94 -6.52 4.21
C GLY A 165 24.10 -7.04 5.37
N ALA A 166 24.16 -8.35 5.62
CA ALA A 166 23.48 -9.04 6.71
C ALA A 166 24.47 -9.86 7.56
N ASP A 167 25.71 -9.37 7.67
CA ASP A 167 26.90 -10.03 8.24
C ASP A 167 27.08 -9.77 9.75
N GLY A 168 26.02 -9.32 10.41
CA GLY A 168 25.90 -9.30 11.86
C GLY A 168 26.73 -8.24 12.59
N VAL A 169 26.90 -8.41 13.89
CA VAL A 169 27.55 -7.40 14.74
C VAL A 169 29.01 -7.13 14.35
N HIS A 170 29.73 -8.09 13.76
CA HIS A 170 31.11 -7.92 13.29
C HIS A 170 31.22 -7.51 11.81
N SER A 171 30.15 -6.93 11.27
CA SER A 171 30.00 -6.57 9.86
C SER A 171 31.22 -5.87 9.23
N ILE A 172 31.67 -6.42 8.10
CA ILE A 172 32.60 -5.76 7.18
C ILE A 172 31.85 -4.77 6.28
N THR A 173 30.61 -5.10 5.89
CA THR A 173 29.81 -4.26 4.99
C THR A 173 29.46 -2.91 5.64
N ARG A 174 29.27 -2.89 6.96
CA ARG A 174 29.09 -1.66 7.74
C ARG A 174 30.28 -0.71 7.62
N GLN A 175 31.51 -1.24 7.64
CA GLN A 175 32.72 -0.42 7.49
C GLN A 175 32.83 0.19 6.08
N ILE A 176 32.24 -0.46 5.08
CA ILE A 176 32.20 0.02 3.70
C ILE A 176 31.15 1.13 3.54
N VAL A 177 29.97 0.97 4.16
CA VAL A 177 28.91 1.99 4.14
C VAL A 177 29.31 3.24 4.91
N VAL A 178 29.87 3.09 6.12
CA VAL A 178 30.30 4.22 6.96
C VAL A 178 31.77 4.03 7.42
N PRO A 179 32.75 4.35 6.57
CA PRO A 179 34.16 4.23 6.92
C PRO A 179 34.52 5.05 8.15
N GLY A 180 35.29 4.46 9.07
CA GLY A 180 35.74 5.12 10.30
C GLY A 180 34.69 5.25 11.40
N HIS A 181 33.46 4.75 11.21
CA HIS A 181 32.46 4.72 12.28
C HIS A 181 32.94 3.87 13.47
N PRO A 182 32.64 4.27 14.73
CA PRO A 182 32.98 3.49 15.91
C PRO A 182 32.53 2.03 15.78
N LYS A 183 33.42 1.12 16.20
CA LYS A 183 33.09 -0.31 16.30
C LYS A 183 32.06 -0.53 17.42
N PRO A 184 31.25 -1.60 17.33
CA PRO A 184 30.43 -2.02 18.45
C PRO A 184 31.25 -2.14 19.73
N PHE A 185 30.67 -1.68 20.83
CA PHE A 185 31.29 -1.64 22.15
C PHE A 185 30.48 -2.49 23.14
N SER A 186 31.05 -2.78 24.30
CA SER A 186 30.34 -3.53 25.32
C SER A 186 29.34 -2.66 26.07
N SER A 187 28.18 -3.22 26.38
CA SER A 187 27.25 -2.60 27.32
C SER A 187 27.68 -2.74 28.80
N GLY A 188 28.79 -3.43 29.07
CA GLY A 188 29.25 -3.77 30.43
C GLY A 188 28.53 -4.97 31.04
N LYS A 189 27.71 -5.67 30.27
CA LYS A 189 26.98 -6.88 30.67
C LYS A 189 27.35 -8.06 29.76
N SER A 190 27.32 -9.26 30.33
CA SER A 190 27.44 -10.55 29.65
C SER A 190 26.22 -11.41 29.96
N ALA A 191 26.00 -12.47 29.17
CA ALA A 191 24.90 -13.40 29.39
C ALA A 191 25.36 -14.85 29.25
N PHE A 192 25.11 -15.67 30.29
CA PHE A 192 25.13 -17.13 30.12
C PHE A 192 23.93 -17.56 29.28
N ARG A 193 24.15 -18.44 28.31
CA ARG A 193 23.10 -19.04 27.48
C ARG A 193 23.28 -20.54 27.43
N PHE A 194 22.18 -21.26 27.60
CA PHE A 194 22.13 -22.72 27.59
C PHE A 194 20.69 -23.23 27.46
N LEU A 195 20.55 -24.54 27.28
CA LEU A 195 19.26 -25.24 27.22
C LEU A 195 19.20 -26.30 28.33
N ILE A 196 18.01 -26.53 28.89
CA ILE A 196 17.74 -27.64 29.80
C ILE A 196 16.49 -28.38 29.29
N PRO A 197 16.50 -29.74 29.19
CA PRO A 197 15.29 -30.51 29.00
C PRO A 197 14.26 -30.19 30.08
N ARG A 198 13.06 -29.73 29.68
CA ARG A 198 12.01 -29.28 30.61
C ARG A 198 11.66 -30.36 31.62
N GLN A 199 11.69 -31.63 31.20
CA GLN A 199 11.38 -32.78 32.05
C GLN A 199 12.27 -32.86 33.29
N LEU A 200 13.57 -32.56 33.19
CA LEU A 200 14.50 -32.57 34.34
C LEU A 200 14.11 -31.56 35.44
N ILE A 201 13.44 -30.48 35.07
CA ILE A 201 12.93 -29.48 36.01
C ILE A 201 11.53 -29.88 36.53
N LEU A 202 10.70 -30.52 35.69
CA LEU A 202 9.38 -31.02 36.08
C LEU A 202 9.44 -32.20 37.05
N ASP A 203 10.45 -33.07 36.94
CA ASP A 203 10.58 -34.26 37.80
C ASP A 203 10.90 -33.89 39.25
N ASP A 204 11.48 -32.72 39.47
CA ASP A 204 11.85 -32.20 40.80
C ASP A 204 10.73 -31.32 41.39
N PRO A 205 10.11 -31.73 42.51
CA PRO A 205 9.04 -30.97 43.16
C PRO A 205 9.43 -29.54 43.55
N GLN A 206 10.70 -29.28 43.86
CA GLN A 206 11.18 -27.94 44.22
C GLN A 206 11.12 -26.99 43.01
N THR A 207 11.54 -27.48 41.84
CA THR A 207 11.70 -26.64 40.64
C THR A 207 10.49 -26.67 39.70
N ARG A 208 9.64 -27.70 39.79
CA ARG A 208 8.43 -27.89 38.97
C ARG A 208 7.51 -26.66 38.89
N PRO A 209 7.19 -25.95 39.99
CA PRO A 209 6.21 -24.86 39.96
C PRO A 209 6.56 -23.73 38.97
N TYR A 210 7.84 -23.55 38.65
CA TYR A 210 8.32 -22.49 37.77
C TYR A 210 8.14 -22.80 36.28
N VAL A 211 7.98 -24.06 35.90
CA VAL A 211 7.96 -24.48 34.48
C VAL A 211 6.77 -25.38 34.12
N GLN A 212 5.86 -25.65 35.06
CA GLN A 212 4.68 -26.53 34.85
C GLN A 212 3.69 -26.02 33.81
N ASN A 213 3.62 -24.71 33.59
CA ASN A 213 2.70 -24.11 32.62
C ASN A 213 3.35 -24.07 31.23
N ASP A 214 2.63 -24.52 30.20
CA ASP A 214 3.07 -24.44 28.81
C ASP A 214 3.13 -22.99 28.33
N GLY A 215 4.14 -22.68 27.53
CA GLY A 215 4.30 -21.35 26.95
C GLY A 215 4.60 -20.23 27.96
N ASN A 216 5.04 -20.56 29.18
CA ASN A 216 5.34 -19.57 30.21
C ASN A 216 6.76 -19.01 30.05
N LEU A 217 6.86 -17.72 29.76
CA LEU A 217 8.11 -16.97 29.81
C LEU A 217 8.31 -16.44 31.22
N VAL A 218 9.37 -16.89 31.89
CA VAL A 218 9.70 -16.51 33.25
C VAL A 218 10.88 -15.55 33.26
N MET A 219 10.72 -14.44 33.97
CA MET A 219 11.78 -13.46 34.23
C MET A 219 12.02 -13.38 35.74
N VAL A 220 13.28 -13.44 36.16
CA VAL A 220 13.70 -13.26 37.55
C VAL A 220 14.62 -12.06 37.60
N MET A 221 14.19 -11.03 38.33
CA MET A 221 14.83 -9.72 38.40
C MET A 221 15.68 -9.62 39.66
N GLY A 222 16.99 -9.43 39.49
CA GLY A 222 17.90 -8.95 40.52
C GLY A 222 18.27 -7.48 40.28
N SER A 223 19.09 -6.92 41.18
CA SER A 223 19.49 -5.51 41.13
C SER A 223 20.28 -5.15 39.86
N ASP A 224 21.23 -6.01 39.46
CA ASP A 224 22.16 -5.81 38.36
C ASP A 224 22.23 -6.99 37.37
N ARG A 225 21.43 -8.04 37.63
CA ARG A 225 21.44 -9.31 36.92
C ARG A 225 20.02 -9.87 36.75
N ARG A 226 19.80 -10.63 35.69
CA ARG A 226 18.47 -11.14 35.32
C ARG A 226 18.57 -12.56 34.80
N LEU A 227 17.63 -13.41 35.19
CA LEU A 227 17.44 -14.73 34.62
C LEU A 227 16.15 -14.74 33.80
N VAL A 228 16.24 -15.07 32.51
CA VAL A 228 15.09 -15.25 31.63
C VAL A 228 15.06 -16.70 31.17
N MET A 229 13.94 -17.39 31.40
CA MET A 229 13.75 -18.76 30.93
C MET A 229 12.38 -18.97 30.28
N TYR A 230 12.34 -19.76 29.20
CA TYR A 230 11.09 -20.02 28.48
C TYR A 230 11.14 -21.29 27.64
N PRO A 231 10.00 -21.95 27.40
CA PRO A 231 9.94 -23.20 26.66
C PRO A 231 10.06 -22.99 25.15
N THR A 232 10.71 -23.94 24.50
CA THR A 232 10.85 -24.08 23.05
C THR A 232 10.68 -25.55 22.64
N SER A 233 10.60 -25.83 21.34
CA SER A 233 10.55 -27.20 20.79
C SER A 233 9.38 -28.00 21.38
N ASP A 234 8.15 -27.57 21.13
CA ASP A 234 6.93 -28.26 21.59
C ASP A 234 6.89 -28.42 23.13
N ASN A 235 7.31 -27.34 23.79
CA ASN A 235 7.56 -27.24 25.23
C ASN A 235 8.49 -28.31 25.84
N THR A 236 9.37 -28.95 25.06
CA THR A 236 10.27 -30.01 25.58
C THR A 236 11.62 -29.48 26.10
N LEU A 237 12.08 -28.33 25.60
CA LEU A 237 13.34 -27.71 26.00
C LEU A 237 13.08 -26.33 26.59
N LEU A 238 13.85 -25.93 27.60
CA LEU A 238 13.84 -24.59 28.19
C LEU A 238 15.11 -23.85 27.80
N ASN A 239 14.95 -22.65 27.25
CA ASN A 239 16.04 -21.71 27.02
C ASN A 239 16.32 -20.90 28.26
N PHE A 240 17.59 -20.63 28.52
CA PHE A 240 18.06 -19.78 29.61
C PHE A 240 18.93 -18.64 29.07
N VAL A 241 18.67 -17.42 29.56
CA VAL A 241 19.54 -16.25 29.38
C VAL A 241 19.77 -15.62 30.74
N CYS A 242 21.00 -15.69 31.24
CA CYS A 242 21.37 -15.20 32.57
C CYS A 242 22.32 -14.00 32.43
N ILE A 243 21.75 -12.80 32.39
CA ILE A 243 22.46 -11.52 32.20
C ILE A 243 23.09 -11.09 33.52
N HIS A 244 24.35 -10.67 33.49
CA HIS A 244 25.15 -10.29 34.67
C HIS A 244 26.23 -9.27 34.28
N PRO A 245 26.87 -8.57 35.25
CA PRO A 245 28.02 -7.71 34.98
C PRO A 245 29.17 -8.47 34.29
N GLU A 246 29.71 -7.90 33.21
CA GLU A 246 30.78 -8.52 32.42
C GLU A 246 32.03 -8.83 33.27
N SER A 247 32.34 -8.01 34.26
CA SER A 247 33.51 -8.15 35.14
C SER A 247 33.55 -9.46 35.94
N GLU A 248 32.42 -10.14 36.10
CA GLU A 248 32.32 -11.40 36.85
C GLU A 248 32.64 -12.63 35.98
N THR A 249 32.74 -12.47 34.66
CA THR A 249 33.07 -13.55 33.71
C THR A 249 34.17 -13.21 32.72
N SER A 250 34.75 -12.01 32.82
CA SER A 250 35.90 -11.59 32.03
C SER A 250 37.19 -12.21 32.55
N SER A 251 37.52 -13.44 32.13
CA SER A 251 38.90 -13.94 32.14
C SER A 251 39.52 -13.75 30.75
N THR A 252 40.79 -13.37 30.75
CA THR A 252 41.63 -12.92 29.63
C THR A 252 41.56 -13.79 28.37
N SER A 253 40.86 -13.36 27.31
CA SER A 253 41.30 -13.49 25.91
C SER A 253 40.28 -12.90 24.93
N THR A 254 40.83 -12.42 23.82
CA THR A 254 40.21 -11.69 22.72
C THR A 254 39.12 -12.49 21.99
N GLY A 255 37.90 -11.96 21.98
CA GLY A 255 37.01 -11.95 20.79
C GLY A 255 36.46 -13.26 20.21
N ASP A 256 36.81 -14.44 20.73
CA ASP A 256 36.35 -15.70 20.14
C ASP A 256 35.02 -16.20 20.71
N TRP A 257 34.18 -16.69 19.79
CA TRP A 257 32.79 -17.17 19.96
C TRP A 257 32.60 -18.38 20.91
N ASN A 258 33.59 -18.74 21.73
CA ASN A 258 33.61 -20.05 22.40
C ASN A 258 34.34 -20.11 23.75
N ASN A 259 34.13 -19.13 24.64
CA ASN A 259 34.62 -19.28 26.01
C ASN A 259 33.78 -20.33 26.76
N GLU A 260 34.39 -21.47 27.05
CA GLU A 260 33.85 -22.49 27.96
C GLU A 260 33.72 -21.87 29.35
N ALA A 261 32.52 -21.39 29.67
CA ALA A 261 32.19 -21.03 31.03
C ALA A 261 31.78 -22.30 31.77
N ASN A 262 32.38 -22.53 32.93
CA ASN A 262 31.99 -23.67 33.75
C ASN A 262 30.76 -23.32 34.61
N LYS A 263 30.02 -24.36 34.98
CA LYS A 263 28.79 -24.28 35.76
C LYS A 263 29.00 -23.66 37.15
N ASP A 264 30.18 -23.83 37.74
CA ASP A 264 30.55 -23.24 39.02
C ASP A 264 30.57 -21.70 38.95
N THR A 265 31.06 -21.14 37.84
CA THR A 265 31.03 -19.69 37.62
C THR A 265 29.59 -19.19 37.52
N LEU A 266 28.72 -19.89 36.78
CA LEU A 266 27.28 -19.57 36.71
C LEU A 266 26.64 -19.55 38.10
N LEU A 267 26.89 -20.58 38.92
CA LEU A 267 26.33 -20.67 40.27
C LEU A 267 26.90 -19.60 41.21
N THR A 268 28.18 -19.23 41.05
CA THR A 268 28.83 -18.18 41.83
C THR A 268 28.23 -16.80 41.51
N VAL A 269 28.04 -16.49 40.22
CA VAL A 269 27.38 -15.26 39.76
C VAL A 269 25.95 -15.19 40.32
N PHE A 270 25.20 -16.27 40.30
CA PHE A 270 23.79 -16.23 40.74
C PHE A 270 23.58 -16.63 42.21
N ARG A 271 24.63 -16.69 43.05
CA ARG A 271 24.58 -17.23 44.43
C ARG A 271 23.56 -16.57 45.36
N ASP A 272 23.20 -15.31 45.10
CA ASP A 272 22.26 -14.54 45.93
C ASP A 272 20.79 -14.72 45.47
N PHE A 273 20.54 -15.55 44.46
CA PHE A 273 19.19 -15.92 44.03
C PHE A 273 18.62 -17.00 44.96
N HIS A 274 17.29 -17.02 45.08
CA HIS A 274 16.55 -18.01 45.85
C HIS A 274 16.97 -19.44 45.47
N ASP A 275 17.01 -20.32 46.48
CA ASP A 275 17.52 -21.70 46.35
C ASP A 275 16.86 -22.50 45.23
N ASP A 276 15.58 -22.24 44.93
CA ASP A 276 14.87 -22.86 43.82
C ASP A 276 15.47 -22.52 42.45
N PHE A 277 15.87 -21.27 42.23
CA PHE A 277 16.50 -20.85 40.98
C PHE A 277 17.92 -21.40 40.89
N LEU A 278 18.66 -21.44 42.01
CA LEU A 278 19.95 -22.12 42.06
C LEU A 278 19.82 -23.62 41.76
N ALA A 279 18.78 -24.29 42.28
CA ALA A 279 18.49 -25.68 41.97
C ALA A 279 18.19 -25.91 40.47
N ILE A 280 17.52 -24.96 39.82
CA ILE A 280 17.34 -24.95 38.36
C ILE A 280 18.68 -24.80 37.63
N LEU A 281 19.50 -23.80 38.00
CA LEU A 281 20.79 -23.54 37.34
C LEU A 281 21.77 -24.71 37.51
N ARG A 282 21.70 -25.45 38.63
CA ARG A 282 22.44 -26.71 38.85
C ARG A 282 22.07 -27.83 37.87
N LYS A 283 21.02 -27.69 37.07
CA LYS A 283 20.64 -28.65 36.02
C LYS A 283 21.15 -28.26 34.63
N ALA A 284 21.87 -27.14 34.51
CA ALA A 284 22.49 -26.74 33.26
C ALA A 284 23.45 -27.84 32.76
N ASP A 285 23.35 -28.14 31.46
CA ASP A 285 24.31 -28.98 30.73
C ASP A 285 25.51 -28.13 30.32
N GLU A 286 26.68 -28.49 30.85
CA GLU A 286 27.95 -27.80 30.60
C GLU A 286 28.30 -27.74 29.11
N LYS A 287 27.89 -28.74 28.32
CA LYS A 287 28.15 -28.75 26.86
C LYS A 287 27.40 -27.64 26.13
N SER A 288 26.25 -27.22 26.66
CA SER A 288 25.42 -26.17 26.07
C SER A 288 25.69 -24.78 26.66
N LEU A 289 26.47 -24.70 27.75
CA LEU A 289 26.74 -23.47 28.48
C LEU A 289 27.78 -22.60 27.77
N LYS A 290 27.36 -21.39 27.39
CA LYS A 290 28.22 -20.38 26.75
C LYS A 290 28.00 -19.01 27.39
N VAL A 291 29.03 -18.18 27.42
CA VAL A 291 28.94 -16.77 27.84
C VAL A 291 29.10 -15.86 26.64
N TRP A 292 28.17 -14.92 26.51
CA TRP A 292 28.10 -13.96 25.41
C TRP A 292 28.22 -12.56 25.94
N ARG A 293 29.17 -11.80 25.41
CA ARG A 293 29.27 -10.37 25.67
C ARG A 293 28.12 -9.64 24.99
N LEU A 294 27.43 -8.74 25.70
CA LEU A 294 26.32 -7.98 25.13
C LEU A 294 26.85 -6.68 24.51
N MET A 295 26.88 -6.66 23.18
CA MET A 295 27.42 -5.57 22.39
C MET A 295 26.32 -4.55 22.06
N ASP A 296 26.68 -3.27 22.10
CA ASP A 296 25.88 -2.12 21.65
C ASP A 296 26.68 -1.33 20.59
N MET A 297 26.03 -0.41 19.89
CA MET A 297 26.65 0.39 18.84
C MET A 297 25.97 1.75 18.70
N GLU A 298 26.76 2.79 18.48
CA GLU A 298 26.23 4.11 18.11
C GLU A 298 25.34 4.03 16.85
N ILE A 299 24.34 4.91 16.79
CA ILE A 299 23.41 4.98 15.66
C ILE A 299 24.18 5.31 14.38
N LEU A 300 24.04 4.47 13.35
CA LEU A 300 24.67 4.73 12.06
C LEU A 300 24.07 5.98 11.40
N PRO A 301 24.89 6.82 10.75
CA PRO A 301 24.39 7.95 9.97
C PRO A 301 23.67 7.51 8.69
N SER A 302 24.11 6.40 8.09
CA SER A 302 23.53 5.81 6.88
C SER A 302 23.55 4.29 6.95
N TRP A 303 22.56 3.64 6.35
CA TRP A 303 22.50 2.19 6.12
C TRP A 303 22.83 1.83 4.68
N ILE A 304 23.01 2.83 3.81
CA ILE A 304 23.20 2.62 2.38
C ILE A 304 24.43 3.34 1.86
N ARG A 305 25.05 2.76 0.84
CA ARG A 305 26.07 3.39 -0.01
C ARG A 305 26.02 2.75 -1.39
N GLY A 306 25.83 3.55 -2.44
CA GLY A 306 25.68 3.04 -3.80
C GLY A 306 24.58 1.98 -3.89
N ARG A 307 24.97 0.75 -4.24
CA ARG A 307 24.13 -0.45 -4.37
C ARG A 307 24.15 -1.35 -3.12
N LEU A 308 24.88 -0.98 -2.07
CA LEU A 308 24.98 -1.70 -0.81
C LEU A 308 23.99 -1.15 0.22
N ALA A 309 23.19 -2.02 0.84
CA ALA A 309 22.33 -1.69 1.98
C ALA A 309 22.56 -2.65 3.15
N LEU A 310 22.56 -2.14 4.38
CA LEU A 310 22.71 -2.92 5.61
C LEU A 310 21.34 -3.29 6.19
N LEU A 311 21.25 -4.45 6.87
CA LEU A 311 20.09 -4.84 7.67
C LEU A 311 20.48 -5.60 8.94
N GLY A 312 19.55 -5.71 9.89
CA GLY A 312 19.76 -6.43 11.16
C GLY A 312 20.96 -5.90 11.94
N ASP A 313 21.67 -6.77 12.66
CA ASP A 313 22.81 -6.39 13.52
C ASP A 313 23.99 -5.74 12.75
N ALA A 314 24.04 -5.84 11.42
CA ALA A 314 25.00 -5.08 10.62
C ALA A 314 24.67 -3.57 10.65
N ALA A 315 23.39 -3.22 10.72
CA ALA A 315 22.87 -1.85 10.76
C ALA A 315 22.55 -1.35 12.17
N HIS A 316 21.92 -2.19 13.00
CA HIS A 316 21.33 -1.82 14.30
C HIS A 316 21.38 -2.97 15.33
N PRO A 317 22.56 -3.33 15.86
CA PRO A 317 22.65 -4.36 16.89
C PRO A 317 21.92 -3.90 18.16
N PHE A 318 21.08 -4.79 18.70
CA PHE A 318 20.27 -4.51 19.89
C PHE A 318 20.72 -5.30 21.10
N LEU A 319 20.55 -4.67 22.28
CA LEU A 319 20.63 -5.41 23.54
C LEU A 319 19.44 -6.36 23.67
N PRO A 320 19.60 -7.54 24.29
CA PRO A 320 18.59 -8.59 24.27
C PRO A 320 17.35 -8.30 25.13
N HIS A 321 17.29 -7.14 25.80
CA HIS A 321 16.30 -6.81 26.82
C HIS A 321 14.84 -6.70 26.31
N GLN A 322 14.62 -6.54 25.00
CA GLN A 322 13.28 -6.55 24.40
C GLN A 322 13.01 -7.75 23.49
N GLY A 323 14.03 -8.58 23.19
CA GLY A 323 13.91 -9.68 22.25
C GLY A 323 13.46 -9.27 20.84
N GLN A 324 13.77 -8.04 20.40
CA GLN A 324 13.33 -7.49 19.10
C GLN A 324 14.38 -7.58 17.98
N GLY A 325 15.64 -7.90 18.25
CA GLY A 325 16.71 -7.87 17.23
C GLY A 325 16.38 -8.71 15.99
N ALA A 326 16.00 -9.97 16.18
CA ALA A 326 15.58 -10.83 15.08
C ALA A 326 14.31 -10.33 14.39
N ALA A 327 13.34 -9.81 15.15
CA ALA A 327 12.08 -9.31 14.61
C ALA A 327 12.30 -8.11 13.67
N VAL A 328 13.15 -7.15 14.08
CA VAL A 328 13.46 -5.95 13.30
C VAL A 328 14.31 -6.30 12.08
N ALA A 329 15.22 -7.27 12.17
CA ALA A 329 15.91 -7.79 10.98
C ALA A 329 14.95 -8.43 9.95
N ILE A 330 13.87 -9.06 10.40
CA ILE A 330 12.81 -9.61 9.53
C ILE A 330 11.95 -8.48 8.93
N GLU A 331 11.64 -7.45 9.72
CA GLU A 331 10.98 -6.22 9.23
C GLU A 331 11.82 -5.58 8.11
N ASP A 332 13.14 -5.45 8.30
CA ASP A 332 14.05 -4.91 7.29
C ASP A 332 14.00 -5.70 5.98
N ALA A 333 14.05 -7.03 6.08
CA ALA A 333 13.94 -7.92 4.94
C ALA A 333 12.62 -7.74 4.18
N ALA A 334 11.51 -7.62 4.91
CA ALA A 334 10.19 -7.38 4.31
C ALA A 334 10.12 -6.01 3.63
N ALA A 335 10.71 -4.97 4.22
CA ALA A 335 10.78 -3.64 3.63
C ALA A 335 11.62 -3.62 2.35
N LEU A 336 12.81 -4.24 2.36
CA LEU A 336 13.65 -4.40 1.17
C LEU A 336 12.90 -5.11 0.04
N GLY A 337 12.30 -6.26 0.32
CA GLY A 337 11.49 -6.98 -0.67
C GLY A 337 10.21 -6.24 -1.07
N THR A 338 9.80 -5.19 -0.38
CA THR A 338 8.67 -4.36 -0.79
C THR A 338 9.11 -3.25 -1.73
N VAL A 339 10.18 -2.52 -1.38
CA VAL A 339 10.67 -1.39 -2.19
C VAL A 339 11.42 -1.84 -3.44
N LEU A 340 12.01 -3.04 -3.41
CA LEU A 340 12.58 -3.73 -4.57
C LEU A 340 11.51 -4.65 -5.16
N GLU A 341 10.47 -4.03 -5.74
CA GLU A 341 9.35 -4.75 -6.34
C GLU A 341 9.73 -5.46 -7.65
N ARG A 342 8.92 -6.43 -8.04
CA ARG A 342 9.01 -7.05 -9.36
C ARG A 342 9.04 -5.97 -10.47
N ASN A 343 9.89 -6.16 -11.48
CA ASN A 343 10.08 -5.27 -12.64
C ASN A 343 10.78 -3.93 -12.34
N LEU A 344 11.42 -3.79 -11.17
CA LEU A 344 12.28 -2.66 -10.89
C LEU A 344 13.46 -2.61 -11.86
N LYS A 345 13.77 -1.43 -12.39
CA LYS A 345 14.94 -1.22 -13.25
C LYS A 345 16.20 -0.97 -12.41
N SER A 346 17.36 -1.39 -12.93
CA SER A 346 18.64 -1.29 -12.19
C SER A 346 19.08 0.16 -11.90
N ASP A 347 18.61 1.14 -12.67
CA ASP A 347 18.85 2.58 -12.46
C ASP A 347 18.05 3.17 -11.29
N GLU A 348 16.91 2.57 -10.93
CA GLU A 348 16.09 3.00 -9.79
C GLU A 348 16.59 2.43 -8.45
N VAL A 349 17.51 1.45 -8.46
CA VAL A 349 17.97 0.75 -7.26
C VAL A 349 18.41 1.70 -6.15
N ARG A 350 19.23 2.71 -6.48
CA ARG A 350 19.78 3.65 -5.49
C ARG A 350 18.66 4.42 -4.78
N ASP A 351 17.68 4.91 -5.54
CA ASP A 351 16.53 5.62 -4.98
C ASP A 351 15.66 4.69 -4.11
N ARG A 352 15.52 3.41 -4.50
CA ARG A 352 14.78 2.41 -3.68
C ARG A 352 15.49 2.06 -2.39
N LEU A 353 16.83 1.95 -2.39
CA LEU A 353 17.60 1.75 -1.18
C LEU A 353 17.49 2.96 -0.23
N SER A 354 17.44 4.18 -0.79
CA SER A 354 17.15 5.40 0.00
C SER A 354 15.76 5.31 0.65
N LEU A 355 14.74 4.92 -0.12
CA LEU A 355 13.40 4.73 0.41
C LEU A 355 13.37 3.65 1.52
N TYR A 356 14.09 2.54 1.36
CA TYR A 356 14.23 1.52 2.40
C TYR A 356 14.79 2.11 3.70
N GLN A 357 15.87 2.90 3.62
CA GLN A 357 16.43 3.58 4.77
C GLN A 357 15.42 4.52 5.43
N ASP A 358 14.72 5.34 4.64
CA ASP A 358 13.73 6.31 5.14
C ASP A 358 12.55 5.65 5.86
N ILE A 359 12.22 4.42 5.46
CA ILE A 359 11.18 3.61 6.10
C ILE A 359 11.68 3.04 7.43
N ARG A 360 12.90 2.50 7.46
CA ARG A 360 13.35 1.59 8.52
C ARG A 360 14.18 2.24 9.61
N LYS A 361 15.05 3.19 9.24
CA LYS A 361 16.09 3.72 10.13
C LYS A 361 15.50 4.31 11.40
N ALA A 362 14.56 5.25 11.29
CA ALA A 362 13.96 5.92 12.44
C ALA A 362 13.28 4.93 13.43
N ARG A 363 12.66 3.87 12.88
CA ARG A 363 12.02 2.83 13.71
C ARG A 363 13.05 1.98 14.44
N ALA A 364 14.09 1.51 13.75
CA ALA A 364 15.14 0.71 14.37
C ALA A 364 15.95 1.51 15.40
N ASP A 365 16.28 2.77 15.12
CA ASP A 365 16.97 3.67 16.05
C ASP A 365 16.17 3.84 17.35
N THR A 366 14.85 4.07 17.22
CA THR A 366 13.94 4.16 18.39
C THR A 366 13.95 2.87 19.20
N LEU A 367 13.94 1.71 18.54
CA LEU A 367 13.97 0.40 19.21
C LEU A 367 15.32 0.12 19.88
N GLN A 368 16.42 0.53 19.27
CA GLN A 368 17.75 0.43 19.87
C GLN A 368 17.79 1.16 21.21
N ASP A 369 17.34 2.41 21.25
CA ASP A 369 17.28 3.21 22.46
C ASP A 369 16.37 2.59 23.53
N TYR A 370 15.25 2.02 23.10
CA TYR A 370 14.36 1.31 24.00
C TYR A 370 15.02 0.08 24.62
N THR A 371 15.89 -0.63 23.88
CA THR A 371 16.68 -1.74 24.44
C THR A 371 17.70 -1.26 25.48
N ARG A 372 18.31 -0.08 25.29
CA ARG A 372 19.21 0.56 26.27
C ARG A 372 18.49 0.93 27.55
N ILE A 373 17.32 1.56 27.42
CA ILE A 373 16.49 1.94 28.57
C ILE A 373 16.08 0.70 29.36
N ALA A 374 15.61 -0.36 28.67
CA ALA A 374 15.22 -1.61 29.32
C ALA A 374 16.41 -2.34 29.96
N GLY A 375 17.63 -2.11 29.49
CA GLY A 375 18.86 -2.70 30.01
C GLY A 375 19.45 -2.04 31.26
N ARG A 376 18.93 -0.87 31.68
CA ARG A 376 19.40 -0.18 32.90
C ARG A 376 19.06 -1.00 34.14
N ASP A 377 19.94 -0.93 35.13
CA ASP A 377 19.70 -1.49 36.46
C ASP A 377 18.56 -0.71 37.15
N GLU A 378 17.83 -1.35 38.09
CA GLU A 378 16.51 -0.90 38.61
C GLU A 378 16.46 0.51 39.23
N THR A 379 17.59 1.20 39.36
CA THR A 379 17.73 2.52 40.00
C THR A 379 17.31 3.71 39.13
N VAL A 380 16.94 3.52 37.85
CA VAL A 380 16.66 4.65 36.92
C VAL A 380 15.28 4.55 36.24
N GLY A 381 14.24 5.08 36.90
CA GLY A 381 12.96 5.48 36.29
C GLY A 381 12.02 4.34 35.85
N LYS A 382 10.70 4.52 36.01
CA LYS A 382 9.71 3.55 35.51
C LYS A 382 9.62 3.60 33.98
N VAL A 383 9.97 2.47 33.37
CA VAL A 383 9.90 2.20 31.93
C VAL A 383 8.44 1.88 31.55
N ASP A 384 7.83 2.66 30.66
CA ASP A 384 6.44 2.42 30.21
C ASP A 384 6.35 1.23 29.25
N MET A 385 6.17 0.04 29.82
CA MET A 385 6.06 -1.22 29.08
C MET A 385 4.91 -1.26 28.08
N GLN A 386 3.81 -0.54 28.34
CA GLN A 386 2.64 -0.55 27.46
C GLN A 386 2.94 0.20 26.17
N LYS A 387 3.63 1.35 26.27
CA LYS A 387 4.10 2.09 25.09
C LYS A 387 5.04 1.25 24.22
N TYR A 388 5.94 0.47 24.81
CA TYR A 388 6.82 -0.43 24.04
C TYR A 388 6.06 -1.55 23.34
N ILE A 389 5.13 -2.20 24.03
CA ILE A 389 4.32 -3.27 23.44
C ILE A 389 3.51 -2.72 22.27
N ALA A 390 2.85 -1.57 22.43
CA ALA A 390 2.07 -0.94 21.37
C ALA A 390 2.94 -0.56 20.15
N PHE A 391 4.12 0.04 20.38
CA PHE A 391 5.03 0.43 19.29
C PHE A 391 5.62 -0.78 18.56
N ASN A 392 5.93 -1.86 19.28
CA ASN A 392 6.44 -3.09 18.69
C ASN A 392 5.35 -3.84 17.93
N PHE A 393 4.24 -4.19 18.60
CA PHE A 393 3.26 -5.17 18.10
C PHE A 393 2.14 -4.56 17.26
N GLY A 394 1.87 -3.25 17.42
CA GLY A 394 0.86 -2.53 16.65
C GLY A 394 1.31 -2.13 15.25
N TYR A 395 2.39 -2.72 14.73
CA TYR A 395 3.04 -2.30 13.50
C TYR A 395 3.28 -3.48 12.55
N ASN A 396 2.84 -3.32 11.31
CA ASN A 396 3.06 -4.28 10.22
C ASN A 396 3.97 -3.63 9.17
N GLU A 397 5.22 -4.08 9.09
CA GLU A 397 6.21 -3.45 8.20
C GLU A 397 5.87 -3.64 6.72
N PHE A 398 5.27 -4.75 6.32
CA PHE A 398 4.92 -4.95 4.92
C PHE A 398 3.89 -3.91 4.45
N ASP A 399 2.81 -3.72 5.22
CA ASP A 399 1.75 -2.78 4.86
C ASP A 399 2.24 -1.33 4.89
N ASN A 400 3.07 -0.98 5.89
CA ASN A 400 3.72 0.32 5.97
C ASN A 400 4.64 0.57 4.76
N SER A 401 5.56 -0.34 4.47
CA SER A 401 6.47 -0.23 3.33
C SER A 401 5.71 -0.13 2.01
N ALA A 402 4.61 -0.88 1.84
CA ALA A 402 3.80 -0.83 0.64
C ALA A 402 3.10 0.53 0.45
N GLN A 403 2.66 1.18 1.53
CA GLN A 403 2.10 2.52 1.49
C GLN A 403 3.19 3.56 1.17
N ARG A 404 4.33 3.49 1.83
CA ARG A 404 5.46 4.40 1.60
C ARG A 404 5.99 4.29 0.16
N LEU A 405 5.97 3.08 -0.41
CA LEU A 405 6.27 2.83 -1.81
C LEU A 405 5.30 3.54 -2.76
N ARG A 406 3.99 3.51 -2.46
CA ARG A 406 2.98 4.23 -3.23
C ARG A 406 3.23 5.74 -3.18
N GLU A 407 3.41 6.28 -1.98
CA GLU A 407 3.71 7.70 -1.76
C GLU A 407 4.96 8.16 -2.52
N TRP A 408 6.03 7.35 -2.49
CA TRP A 408 7.25 7.61 -3.24
C TRP A 408 7.00 7.63 -4.75
N LYS A 409 6.18 6.72 -5.29
CA LYS A 409 5.85 6.72 -6.73
C LYS A 409 5.04 7.94 -7.11
N TRP A 410 4.09 8.30 -6.26
CA TRP A 410 3.21 9.45 -6.45
C TRP A 410 3.96 10.77 -6.43
N SER A 411 4.92 10.95 -5.51
CA SER A 411 5.71 12.19 -5.43
C SER A 411 6.57 12.45 -6.67
N ARG A 412 6.92 11.40 -7.43
CA ARG A 412 7.67 11.50 -8.69
C ARG A 412 6.79 11.69 -9.92
N GLN A 413 5.46 11.57 -9.76
CA GLN A 413 4.49 11.74 -10.84
C GLN A 413 3.80 13.11 -10.72
N GLN A 414 4.46 14.14 -11.26
CA GLN A 414 4.01 15.54 -11.18
C GLN A 414 2.67 15.81 -11.89
N THR A 415 2.18 14.88 -12.71
CA THR A 415 0.91 14.99 -13.45
C THR A 415 -0.29 14.42 -12.70
N SER A 416 -0.11 13.87 -11.49
CA SER A 416 -1.20 13.20 -10.77
C SER A 416 -2.20 14.20 -10.17
N TYR A 417 -3.46 14.12 -10.61
CA TYR A 417 -4.58 14.84 -9.99
C TYR A 417 -5.40 13.93 -9.05
N TRP A 418 -5.50 14.29 -7.77
CA TRP A 418 -6.20 13.53 -6.71
C TRP A 418 -7.67 13.92 -6.58
N ARG A 419 -8.57 12.96 -6.27
CA ARG A 419 -10.00 13.24 -5.98
C ARG A 419 -10.51 12.42 -4.81
N MET A 420 -11.63 12.85 -4.24
CA MET A 420 -12.51 11.92 -3.54
C MET A 420 -12.84 10.78 -4.50
N PRO A 421 -12.50 9.55 -4.13
CA PRO A 421 -12.59 8.45 -5.07
C PRO A 421 -14.04 7.99 -5.18
N VAL A 422 -14.33 7.22 -6.22
CA VAL A 422 -15.54 6.40 -6.25
C VAL A 422 -15.42 5.23 -5.24
N ALA A 423 -14.20 4.93 -4.73
CA ALA A 423 -13.93 4.07 -3.56
C ALA A 423 -12.58 4.37 -2.83
N PHE A 424 -12.59 4.36 -1.49
CA PHE A 424 -11.46 4.46 -0.52
C PHE A 424 -10.38 5.55 -0.69
N GLY A 425 -10.54 6.68 0.01
CA GLY A 425 -9.52 7.75 0.15
C GLY A 425 -9.05 8.43 -1.16
N PRO A 426 -8.35 9.57 -1.11
CA PRO A 426 -7.98 10.25 -2.34
C PRO A 426 -7.16 9.38 -3.31
N MET A 427 -7.64 9.19 -4.55
CA MET A 427 -7.01 8.34 -5.58
C MET A 427 -7.03 9.02 -6.96
N PRO A 428 -6.15 8.61 -7.91
CA PRO A 428 -6.16 9.13 -9.28
C PRO A 428 -7.50 8.88 -10.00
N GLY A 429 -8.01 9.89 -10.69
CA GLY A 429 -9.28 9.82 -11.43
C GLY A 429 -9.24 9.06 -12.77
N PRO A 430 -10.41 8.82 -13.41
CA PRO A 430 -10.55 7.95 -14.58
C PRO A 430 -9.91 8.46 -15.88
N ARG A 431 -9.57 9.75 -15.99
CA ARG A 431 -8.88 10.34 -17.16
C ARG A 431 -7.39 10.00 -17.23
N GLN A 432 -6.87 9.34 -16.21
CA GLN A 432 -5.51 8.82 -16.15
C GLN A 432 -5.50 7.38 -15.61
N ASP A 433 -4.40 6.67 -15.82
CA ASP A 433 -4.15 5.39 -15.17
C ASP A 433 -3.67 5.59 -13.72
N HIS A 434 -3.47 4.48 -13.00
CA HIS A 434 -2.99 4.51 -11.61
C HIS A 434 -1.55 5.03 -11.46
N ARG A 435 -0.89 5.37 -12.57
CA ARG A 435 0.46 5.95 -12.67
C ARG A 435 0.41 7.40 -13.16
N GLY A 436 -0.77 8.02 -13.21
CA GLY A 436 -0.93 9.41 -13.65
C GLY A 436 -0.70 9.64 -15.14
N LYS A 437 -0.68 8.58 -15.96
CA LYS A 437 -0.59 8.70 -17.42
C LYS A 437 -1.98 8.96 -18.01
N PRO A 438 -2.16 9.97 -18.87
CA PRO A 438 -3.43 10.19 -19.58
C PRO A 438 -3.87 8.95 -20.35
N ARG A 439 -5.17 8.66 -20.36
CA ARG A 439 -5.73 7.53 -21.10
C ARG A 439 -5.91 7.85 -22.58
N ASP A 440 -5.86 6.81 -23.40
CA ASP A 440 -5.95 6.93 -24.86
C ASP A 440 -7.35 6.49 -25.36
N GLY A 441 -8.17 7.45 -25.76
CA GLY A 441 -9.52 7.23 -26.30
C GLY A 441 -9.57 6.97 -27.81
N THR A 442 -8.43 6.86 -28.51
CA THR A 442 -8.40 6.78 -29.98
C THR A 442 -9.09 5.53 -30.54
N SER A 443 -9.06 4.42 -29.80
CA SER A 443 -9.69 3.15 -30.17
C SER A 443 -11.12 3.00 -29.65
N SER A 444 -11.58 3.89 -28.76
CA SER A 444 -12.96 3.89 -28.27
C SER A 444 -13.93 4.35 -29.36
N THR A 445 -15.17 3.87 -29.31
CA THR A 445 -16.20 4.19 -30.32
C THR A 445 -17.34 4.98 -29.71
N PHE A 446 -18.03 5.75 -30.56
CA PHE A 446 -19.26 6.44 -30.19
C PHE A 446 -20.34 6.25 -31.24
N VAL A 447 -21.60 6.28 -30.79
CA VAL A 447 -22.77 6.45 -31.67
C VAL A 447 -23.69 7.48 -31.04
N THR A 448 -23.97 8.56 -31.76
CA THR A 448 -24.76 9.71 -31.30
C THR A 448 -26.02 9.88 -32.14
N ALA A 449 -27.19 9.81 -31.52
CA ALA A 449 -28.48 10.11 -32.13
C ALA A 449 -29.02 11.44 -31.60
N SER A 450 -29.37 12.37 -32.48
CA SER A 450 -29.83 13.72 -32.12
C SER A 450 -31.12 14.13 -32.82
N ILE A 451 -31.99 14.86 -32.11
CA ILE A 451 -33.16 15.55 -32.65
C ILE A 451 -33.02 17.03 -32.31
N LYS A 452 -32.85 17.87 -33.33
CA LYS A 452 -32.81 19.32 -33.22
C LYS A 452 -34.19 19.89 -33.51
N ILE A 453 -34.67 20.75 -32.62
CA ILE A 453 -35.98 21.39 -32.72
C ILE A 453 -35.89 22.91 -32.70
N LYS A 454 -36.88 23.54 -33.33
CA LYS A 454 -37.22 24.95 -33.18
C LYS A 454 -38.26 25.08 -32.07
N THR A 455 -38.00 25.96 -31.10
CA THR A 455 -38.80 26.09 -29.88
C THR A 455 -38.80 27.52 -29.35
N SER A 456 -39.47 27.74 -28.21
CA SER A 456 -39.56 29.03 -27.52
C SER A 456 -38.22 29.40 -26.88
N ARG A 457 -37.64 30.53 -27.30
CA ARG A 457 -36.46 31.11 -26.64
C ARG A 457 -36.73 31.41 -25.17
N THR A 458 -37.91 31.93 -24.85
CA THR A 458 -38.28 32.33 -23.48
C THR A 458 -38.32 31.11 -22.54
N VAL A 459 -38.85 29.98 -22.99
CA VAL A 459 -38.87 28.74 -22.18
C VAL A 459 -37.43 28.25 -21.95
N LEU A 460 -36.60 28.22 -23.00
CA LEU A 460 -35.20 27.80 -22.86
C LEU A 460 -34.37 28.74 -21.98
N GLN A 461 -34.64 30.05 -22.01
CA GLN A 461 -33.95 31.03 -21.16
C GLN A 461 -34.19 30.74 -19.66
N ASN A 462 -35.34 30.18 -19.29
CA ASN A 462 -35.66 29.82 -17.91
C ASN A 462 -34.86 28.60 -17.40
N LEU A 463 -34.03 27.98 -18.25
CA LEU A 463 -33.10 26.90 -17.89
C LEU A 463 -31.68 27.42 -17.61
N PHE A 464 -31.43 28.72 -17.79
CA PHE A 464 -30.17 29.34 -17.39
C PHE A 464 -30.04 29.46 -15.86
N PRO A 465 -28.82 29.60 -15.33
CA PRO A 465 -28.61 29.76 -13.89
C PRO A 465 -29.45 30.92 -13.31
N PRO A 466 -30.22 30.66 -12.24
CA PRO A 466 -31.16 31.63 -11.71
C PRO A 466 -30.46 32.89 -11.20
N GLY A 467 -31.04 34.06 -11.50
CA GLY A 467 -30.49 35.35 -11.08
C GLY A 467 -29.26 35.83 -11.84
N SER A 468 -28.69 35.01 -12.75
CA SER A 468 -27.53 35.40 -13.53
C SER A 468 -27.92 36.21 -14.77
N LYS A 469 -27.31 37.40 -14.92
CA LYS A 469 -27.40 38.23 -16.14
C LYS A 469 -26.31 37.92 -17.16
N ALA A 470 -25.38 37.03 -16.83
CA ALA A 470 -24.25 36.67 -17.68
C ALA A 470 -24.67 35.79 -18.86
N TRP A 471 -25.77 35.04 -18.73
CA TRP A 471 -26.26 34.12 -19.75
C TRP A 471 -27.31 34.78 -20.62
N ARG A 472 -27.11 34.75 -21.95
CA ARG A 472 -28.08 35.29 -22.91
C ARG A 472 -28.07 34.51 -24.22
N PHE A 473 -29.14 34.66 -25.00
CA PHE A 473 -29.11 34.23 -26.39
C PHE A 473 -28.44 35.28 -27.26
N LYS A 474 -27.70 34.83 -28.28
CA LYS A 474 -27.12 35.70 -29.32
C LYS A 474 -28.21 36.38 -30.16
N SER A 475 -29.30 35.67 -30.43
CA SER A 475 -30.43 36.19 -31.22
C SER A 475 -31.46 36.90 -30.33
N PRO A 476 -31.95 38.10 -30.73
CA PRO A 476 -32.98 38.83 -29.99
C PRO A 476 -34.40 38.30 -30.23
N GLY A 477 -34.60 37.33 -31.15
CA GLY A 477 -35.92 36.82 -31.52
C GLY A 477 -36.63 36.03 -30.41
N THR A 478 -37.88 35.63 -30.62
CA THR A 478 -38.64 34.80 -29.66
C THR A 478 -38.49 33.29 -29.90
N ILE A 479 -37.78 32.93 -30.97
CA ILE A 479 -37.49 31.55 -31.38
C ILE A 479 -36.03 31.21 -31.08
N ALA A 480 -35.78 29.99 -30.64
CA ALA A 480 -34.44 29.43 -30.46
C ALA A 480 -34.43 27.94 -30.86
N TYR A 481 -33.25 27.33 -30.79
CA TYR A 481 -33.03 25.94 -31.16
C TYR A 481 -32.40 25.18 -30.00
N CYS A 482 -32.84 23.95 -29.80
CA CYS A 482 -32.17 23.00 -28.91
C CYS A 482 -32.15 21.60 -29.52
N SER A 483 -31.24 20.77 -29.05
CA SER A 483 -31.14 19.37 -29.44
C SER A 483 -31.22 18.47 -28.21
N PHE A 484 -31.98 17.38 -28.32
CA PHE A 484 -31.79 16.21 -27.48
C PHE A 484 -30.81 15.28 -28.18
N SER A 485 -29.73 14.90 -27.49
CA SER A 485 -28.69 14.04 -28.07
C SER A 485 -28.33 12.90 -27.12
N GLN A 486 -28.52 11.67 -27.60
CA GLN A 486 -28.12 10.45 -26.92
C GLN A 486 -26.85 9.92 -27.54
N THR A 487 -25.86 9.57 -26.72
CA THR A 487 -24.60 8.96 -27.16
C THR A 487 -24.35 7.67 -26.42
N THR A 488 -24.00 6.63 -27.16
CA THR A 488 -23.45 5.36 -26.65
C THR A 488 -21.96 5.40 -26.86
N LEU A 489 -21.20 5.24 -25.77
CA LEU A 489 -19.74 5.11 -25.79
C LEU A 489 -19.38 3.65 -25.52
N ASP A 490 -18.34 3.15 -26.19
CA ASP A 490 -17.86 1.78 -26.00
C ASP A 490 -16.33 1.68 -26.10
N GLY A 491 -15.76 0.64 -25.50
CA GLY A 491 -14.31 0.45 -25.46
C GLY A 491 -13.59 1.41 -24.51
N MET A 492 -14.19 1.72 -23.35
CA MET A 492 -13.60 2.65 -22.39
C MET A 492 -12.58 1.93 -21.49
N GLU A 493 -11.29 2.25 -21.66
CA GLU A 493 -10.19 1.61 -20.91
C GLU A 493 -10.38 1.66 -19.38
N TRP A 494 -10.89 2.79 -18.88
CA TRP A 494 -11.12 3.00 -17.45
C TRP A 494 -12.33 2.25 -16.88
N LEU A 495 -13.19 1.71 -17.75
CA LEU A 495 -14.29 0.79 -17.40
C LEU A 495 -13.95 -0.66 -17.79
N GLY A 496 -12.66 -0.99 -17.92
CA GLY A 496 -12.22 -2.34 -18.30
C GLY A 496 -12.60 -2.73 -19.73
N GLY A 497 -12.79 -1.75 -20.62
CA GLY A 497 -13.20 -1.96 -22.01
C GLY A 497 -14.71 -1.93 -22.25
N SER A 498 -15.54 -1.72 -21.22
CA SER A 498 -16.99 -1.59 -21.37
C SER A 498 -17.43 -0.18 -21.75
N GLY A 499 -18.72 -0.04 -22.08
CA GLY A 499 -19.36 1.20 -22.54
C GLY A 499 -20.48 1.71 -21.63
N TYR A 500 -21.03 2.87 -21.97
CA TYR A 500 -22.19 3.47 -21.28
C TYR A 500 -22.98 4.42 -22.18
N ASN A 501 -24.20 4.77 -21.75
CA ASN A 501 -25.10 5.67 -22.48
C ASN A 501 -25.26 7.00 -21.73
N HIS A 502 -25.35 8.09 -22.49
CA HIS A 502 -25.76 9.38 -21.96
C HIS A 502 -26.76 10.10 -22.88
N LEU A 503 -27.63 10.94 -22.31
CA LEU A 503 -28.66 11.73 -23.00
C LEU A 503 -28.62 13.17 -22.47
N GLY A 504 -28.35 14.14 -23.33
CA GLY A 504 -28.22 15.55 -22.94
C GLY A 504 -29.20 16.47 -23.68
N LEU A 505 -29.53 17.59 -23.02
CA LEU A 505 -30.18 18.74 -23.67
C LEU A 505 -29.10 19.77 -24.02
N TYR A 506 -29.10 20.24 -25.25
CA TYR A 506 -28.14 21.19 -25.80
C TYR A 506 -28.87 22.40 -26.36
N ILE A 507 -28.68 23.58 -25.77
CA ILE A 507 -29.34 24.83 -26.16
C ILE A 507 -28.37 25.66 -27.02
N HIS A 508 -28.73 25.89 -28.27
CA HIS A 508 -27.83 26.50 -29.27
C HIS A 508 -27.85 28.03 -29.23
N GLY A 509 -26.74 28.64 -29.67
CA GLY A 509 -26.66 30.10 -29.83
C GLY A 509 -26.68 30.88 -28.51
N VAL A 510 -26.02 30.33 -27.47
CA VAL A 510 -25.92 30.95 -26.15
C VAL A 510 -24.59 31.69 -26.01
N GLU A 511 -24.63 32.80 -25.30
CA GLU A 511 -23.48 33.60 -24.90
C GLU A 511 -23.38 33.67 -23.37
N TYR A 512 -22.16 33.53 -22.87
CA TYR A 512 -21.77 33.85 -21.51
C TYR A 512 -20.91 35.11 -21.50
N VAL A 513 -21.34 36.13 -20.76
CA VAL A 513 -20.60 37.38 -20.54
C VAL A 513 -19.78 37.24 -19.27
N LYS A 514 -18.46 37.21 -19.41
CA LYS A 514 -17.52 37.16 -18.29
C LYS A 514 -17.54 38.44 -17.47
N ALA A 515 -16.97 38.39 -16.26
CA ALA A 515 -16.86 39.56 -15.38
C ALA A 515 -16.06 40.72 -16.01
N ASP A 516 -15.10 40.41 -16.89
CA ASP A 516 -14.32 41.40 -17.65
C ASP A 516 -15.05 41.96 -18.89
N GLY A 517 -16.27 41.50 -19.15
CA GLY A 517 -17.09 41.90 -20.30
C GLY A 517 -16.83 41.10 -21.58
N SER A 518 -15.83 40.21 -21.62
CA SER A 518 -15.60 39.34 -22.77
C SER A 518 -16.70 38.28 -22.91
N ILE A 519 -16.93 37.83 -24.14
CA ILE A 519 -18.06 36.96 -24.49
C ILE A 519 -17.55 35.60 -24.96
N VAL A 520 -18.10 34.53 -24.38
CA VAL A 520 -17.92 33.16 -24.86
C VAL A 520 -19.23 32.70 -25.48
N SER A 521 -19.20 32.28 -26.75
CA SER A 521 -20.37 31.78 -27.46
C SER A 521 -20.28 30.26 -27.64
N GLY A 522 -21.38 29.55 -27.43
CA GLY A 522 -21.42 28.11 -27.63
C GLY A 522 -22.80 27.51 -27.38
N VAL A 523 -22.80 26.19 -27.23
CA VAL A 523 -24.00 25.43 -26.87
C VAL A 523 -24.07 25.27 -25.36
N TYR A 524 -25.17 25.68 -24.74
CA TYR A 524 -25.35 25.52 -23.29
C TYR A 524 -25.98 24.16 -22.99
N MET A 525 -25.32 23.38 -22.14
CA MET A 525 -25.80 22.08 -21.66
C MET A 525 -26.28 22.21 -20.20
N PRO A 526 -27.57 22.49 -19.96
CA PRO A 526 -28.12 22.59 -18.61
C PRO A 526 -28.15 21.26 -17.86
N ILE A 527 -28.21 20.13 -18.58
CA ILE A 527 -28.32 18.80 -17.98
C ILE A 527 -27.80 17.72 -18.92
N LEU A 528 -27.10 16.74 -18.35
CA LEU A 528 -26.71 15.48 -18.97
C LEU A 528 -27.16 14.31 -18.10
N PHE A 529 -27.91 13.37 -18.67
CA PHE A 529 -28.27 12.12 -18.01
C PHE A 529 -27.29 11.02 -18.41
N GLU A 530 -26.86 10.19 -17.48
CA GLU A 530 -25.98 9.05 -17.77
C GLU A 530 -26.44 7.77 -17.07
N SER A 531 -26.09 6.63 -17.67
CA SER A 531 -26.51 5.31 -17.23
C SER A 531 -25.61 4.65 -16.18
N LEU A 532 -24.49 5.27 -15.80
CA LEU A 532 -23.54 4.75 -14.81
C LEU A 532 -23.13 5.84 -13.80
N THR A 533 -22.85 5.44 -12.56
CA THR A 533 -22.45 6.36 -11.48
C THR A 533 -21.07 6.96 -11.69
N ASP A 534 -20.10 6.17 -12.14
CA ASP A 534 -18.70 6.58 -12.30
C ASP A 534 -18.52 7.77 -13.27
N PRO A 535 -19.11 7.79 -14.48
CA PRO A 535 -19.00 8.94 -15.38
C PRO A 535 -19.79 10.17 -14.89
N ILE A 536 -20.82 9.97 -14.04
CA ILE A 536 -21.56 11.05 -13.36
C ILE A 536 -20.67 11.74 -12.33
N VAL A 537 -20.12 10.98 -11.39
CA VAL A 537 -19.28 11.53 -10.31
C VAL A 537 -18.05 12.20 -10.90
N SER A 538 -17.32 11.49 -11.76
CA SER A 538 -16.12 12.02 -12.42
C SER A 538 -16.41 13.26 -13.27
N GLY A 539 -17.50 13.26 -14.04
CA GLY A 539 -17.86 14.41 -14.87
C GLY A 539 -18.31 15.64 -14.08
N ARG A 540 -18.98 15.45 -12.93
CA ARG A 540 -19.36 16.57 -12.05
C ARG A 540 -18.13 17.17 -11.36
N ASP A 541 -17.24 16.31 -10.86
CA ASP A 541 -16.09 16.73 -10.06
C ASP A 541 -14.98 17.35 -10.92
N GLU A 542 -14.78 16.85 -12.13
CA GLU A 542 -13.69 17.27 -13.01
C GLU A 542 -14.11 18.32 -14.01
N LEU A 543 -15.21 18.05 -14.71
CA LEU A 543 -15.64 18.86 -15.86
C LEU A 543 -16.65 19.93 -15.47
N GLY A 544 -17.15 19.90 -14.23
CA GLY A 544 -18.25 20.77 -13.80
C GLY A 544 -19.56 20.52 -14.54
N MET A 545 -19.70 19.38 -15.22
CA MET A 545 -20.89 19.09 -16.02
C MET A 545 -22.08 18.70 -15.12
N PRO A 546 -23.29 19.23 -15.38
CA PRO A 546 -24.49 18.95 -14.58
C PRO A 546 -25.04 17.57 -14.93
N LYS A 547 -24.50 16.52 -14.29
CA LYS A 547 -24.85 15.12 -14.59
C LYS A 547 -25.85 14.53 -13.58
N LEU A 548 -26.85 13.78 -14.07
CA LEU A 548 -27.80 13.02 -13.26
C LEU A 548 -27.92 11.59 -13.76
N TYR A 549 -28.31 10.66 -12.87
CA TYR A 549 -28.56 9.29 -13.26
C TYR A 549 -29.91 9.14 -13.97
N SER A 550 -29.91 8.42 -15.09
CA SER A 550 -31.10 7.84 -15.70
C SER A 550 -30.71 6.49 -16.32
N ALA A 551 -31.58 5.48 -16.23
CA ALA A 551 -31.46 4.36 -17.14
C ALA A 551 -31.75 4.87 -18.56
N ILE A 552 -30.91 4.47 -19.51
CA ILE A 552 -30.98 4.88 -20.91
C ILE A 552 -30.79 3.62 -21.76
N ASP A 553 -31.89 3.15 -22.32
CA ASP A 553 -31.94 1.96 -23.16
C ASP A 553 -31.97 2.39 -24.63
N VAL A 554 -31.17 1.73 -25.46
CA VAL A 554 -31.01 2.05 -26.88
C VAL A 554 -31.35 0.82 -27.71
N GLY A 555 -32.37 0.93 -28.55
CA GLY A 555 -32.71 -0.07 -29.56
C GLY A 555 -32.32 0.41 -30.96
N ARG A 556 -31.78 -0.50 -31.78
CA ARG A 556 -31.34 -0.21 -33.14
C ARG A 556 -31.82 -1.27 -34.12
N SER A 557 -32.24 -0.83 -35.29
CA SER A 557 -32.52 -1.68 -36.46
C SER A 557 -31.82 -1.11 -37.70
N THR A 558 -32.00 -1.74 -38.86
CA THR A 558 -31.37 -1.29 -40.12
C THR A 558 -31.75 0.14 -40.51
N ASN A 559 -32.96 0.60 -40.17
CA ASN A 559 -33.46 1.92 -40.57
C ASN A 559 -34.16 2.68 -39.43
N SER A 560 -34.01 2.24 -38.18
CA SER A 560 -34.58 2.93 -37.03
C SER A 560 -33.67 2.92 -35.81
N TYR A 561 -33.84 3.94 -34.98
CA TYR A 561 -33.15 4.14 -33.72
C TYR A 561 -34.18 4.54 -32.66
N ASN A 562 -34.14 3.93 -31.48
CA ASN A 562 -35.02 4.29 -30.38
C ASN A 562 -34.24 4.42 -29.07
N VAL A 563 -34.65 5.39 -28.25
CA VAL A 563 -34.08 5.64 -26.93
C VAL A 563 -35.21 5.74 -25.92
N THR A 564 -35.07 4.99 -24.83
CA THR A 564 -35.96 5.06 -23.67
C THR A 564 -35.17 5.54 -22.47
N ALA A 565 -35.63 6.61 -21.82
CA ALA A 565 -35.04 7.13 -20.60
C ALA A 565 -35.98 6.89 -19.41
N SER A 566 -35.47 6.24 -18.36
CA SER A 566 -36.27 5.84 -17.21
C SER A 566 -35.54 5.98 -15.87
N TRP A 567 -36.30 5.99 -14.77
CA TRP A 567 -35.78 5.93 -13.42
C TRP A 567 -36.56 4.88 -12.62
N ARG A 568 -35.85 3.83 -12.18
CA ARG A 568 -36.43 2.68 -11.45
C ARG A 568 -37.67 2.08 -12.14
N GLY A 569 -37.61 1.96 -13.47
CA GLY A 569 -38.70 1.41 -14.30
C GLY A 569 -39.81 2.42 -14.66
N GLN A 570 -39.81 3.62 -14.08
CA GLN A 570 -40.68 4.71 -14.56
C GLN A 570 -40.03 5.36 -15.77
N THR A 571 -40.57 5.10 -16.96
CA THR A 571 -40.18 5.82 -18.17
C THR A 571 -40.64 7.25 -18.09
N TRP A 572 -39.75 8.16 -18.52
CA TRP A 572 -40.02 9.59 -18.60
C TRP A 572 -39.71 10.18 -19.98
N GLY A 573 -38.96 9.49 -20.83
CA GLY A 573 -38.63 9.96 -22.17
C GLY A 573 -38.61 8.84 -23.20
N HIS A 574 -39.22 9.09 -24.36
CA HIS A 574 -39.17 8.22 -25.53
C HIS A 574 -38.73 9.03 -26.74
N PHE A 575 -37.71 8.56 -27.46
CA PHE A 575 -37.18 9.22 -28.65
C PHE A 575 -37.07 8.21 -29.79
N GLU A 576 -37.55 8.57 -30.97
CA GLU A 576 -37.61 7.69 -32.13
C GLU A 576 -37.11 8.39 -33.39
N TRP A 577 -36.24 7.71 -34.12
CA TRP A 577 -35.81 8.03 -35.48
C TRP A 577 -36.24 6.88 -36.37
N ASN A 578 -37.14 7.15 -37.31
CA ASN A 578 -37.67 6.15 -38.24
C ASN A 578 -37.23 6.47 -39.66
N SER A 579 -37.16 5.47 -40.53
CA SER A 579 -36.84 5.66 -41.95
C SER A 579 -35.48 6.34 -42.19
N LEU A 580 -34.47 5.99 -41.40
CA LEU A 580 -33.11 6.51 -41.53
C LEU A 580 -32.50 6.16 -42.89
N GLN A 581 -31.86 7.15 -43.53
CA GLN A 581 -31.12 7.02 -44.78
C GLN A 581 -29.67 7.43 -44.55
N GLU A 582 -28.74 6.70 -45.14
CA GLU A 582 -27.31 6.98 -45.01
C GLU A 582 -26.92 8.17 -45.89
N ASP A 583 -26.23 9.15 -45.31
CA ASP A 583 -25.74 10.34 -46.00
C ASP A 583 -24.34 10.08 -46.58
N ASP A 584 -23.99 10.74 -47.70
CA ASP A 584 -22.62 10.73 -48.22
C ASP A 584 -21.69 11.55 -47.30
N ILE A 585 -20.67 10.90 -46.76
CA ILE A 585 -19.72 11.45 -45.77
C ILE A 585 -18.93 12.64 -46.32
N SER A 586 -18.78 12.75 -47.64
CA SER A 586 -18.08 13.87 -48.30
C SER A 586 -18.75 15.25 -48.08
N ASN A 587 -20.02 15.27 -47.65
CA ASN A 587 -20.80 16.48 -47.40
C ASN A 587 -21.07 16.77 -45.91
N THR A 588 -20.50 16.01 -44.96
CA THR A 588 -20.83 16.14 -43.53
C THR A 588 -19.58 16.36 -42.65
N ALA A 589 -19.16 17.62 -42.50
CA ALA A 589 -18.24 18.01 -41.43
C ALA A 589 -18.99 18.05 -40.08
N GLY A 590 -19.22 16.89 -39.45
CA GLY A 590 -20.04 16.79 -38.23
C GLY A 590 -19.24 16.76 -36.92
N LYS A 591 -19.36 17.78 -36.08
CA LYS A 591 -19.02 17.71 -34.65
C LYS A 591 -20.06 16.83 -33.92
N MET A 592 -19.69 16.18 -32.80
CA MET A 592 -20.61 15.33 -32.02
C MET A 592 -21.85 16.07 -31.49
N THR A 593 -21.78 17.39 -31.32
CA THR A 593 -22.90 18.27 -30.95
C THR A 593 -22.69 19.67 -31.55
N GLY A 594 -23.60 20.18 -32.39
CA GLY A 594 -23.59 21.60 -32.80
C GLY A 594 -23.98 21.88 -34.26
N ASP A 595 -24.59 23.05 -34.47
CA ASP A 595 -24.56 23.77 -35.76
C ASP A 595 -23.12 24.26 -36.04
N ASP A 596 -22.79 24.56 -37.29
CA ASP A 596 -21.50 25.16 -37.71
C ASP A 596 -21.11 26.47 -36.97
N ALA A 597 -22.01 27.03 -36.16
CA ALA A 597 -21.83 28.29 -35.43
C ALA A 597 -21.41 28.14 -33.94
N ASP A 598 -21.51 26.95 -33.33
CA ASP A 598 -21.18 26.75 -31.90
C ASP A 598 -19.69 26.42 -31.70
N LYS A 599 -19.00 27.14 -30.81
CA LYS A 599 -17.55 27.00 -30.60
C LYS A 599 -17.17 25.95 -29.54
N GLY A 600 -18.11 25.57 -28.66
CA GLY A 600 -17.85 24.66 -27.56
C GLY A 600 -19.08 24.49 -26.66
N ILE A 601 -18.93 23.71 -25.59
CA ILE A 601 -19.99 23.43 -24.61
C ILE A 601 -19.83 24.37 -23.42
N LEU A 602 -20.89 25.09 -23.08
CA LEU A 602 -21.02 25.87 -21.85
C LEU A 602 -21.83 25.08 -20.81
N VAL A 603 -21.34 25.05 -19.57
CA VAL A 603 -22.07 24.49 -18.42
C VAL A 603 -21.93 25.39 -17.19
N GLN A 604 -22.87 25.29 -16.26
CA GLN A 604 -22.76 25.90 -14.93
C GLN A 604 -22.34 24.83 -13.92
N ARG A 605 -21.17 25.00 -13.29
CA ARG A 605 -20.76 24.17 -12.16
C ARG A 605 -21.30 24.75 -10.87
N TYR A 606 -22.02 23.93 -10.11
CA TYR A 606 -22.51 24.27 -8.78
C TYR A 606 -22.24 23.15 -7.78
N ILE A 607 -21.53 23.45 -6.69
CA ILE A 607 -21.28 22.56 -5.56
C ILE A 607 -21.69 23.28 -4.27
N PRO A 608 -22.67 22.76 -3.50
CA PRO A 608 -23.07 23.37 -2.24
C PRO A 608 -21.99 23.18 -1.16
N ALA A 609 -21.83 24.17 -0.28
CA ALA A 609 -20.92 24.09 0.84
C ALA A 609 -21.39 23.08 1.91
N VAL A 610 -20.44 22.40 2.57
CA VAL A 610 -20.70 21.41 3.62
C VAL A 610 -20.85 22.08 4.99
N GLY A 611 -22.00 21.88 5.64
CA GLY A 611 -22.22 22.31 7.03
C GLY A 611 -23.56 23.03 7.21
N ARG A 612 -24.16 22.87 8.40
CA ARG A 612 -25.48 23.46 8.70
C ARG A 612 -25.47 24.98 8.58
N GLU A 613 -24.38 25.62 9.00
CA GLU A 613 -24.19 27.07 8.97
C GLU A 613 -23.99 27.63 7.56
N LEU A 614 -23.59 26.78 6.60
CA LEU A 614 -23.32 27.17 5.22
C LEU A 614 -24.48 26.82 4.28
N LYS A 615 -25.65 26.46 4.81
CA LYS A 615 -26.82 26.11 4.00
C LYS A 615 -27.24 27.28 3.10
N GLY A 616 -27.25 27.04 1.79
CA GLY A 616 -27.56 28.06 0.78
C GLY A 616 -26.34 28.78 0.20
N HIS A 617 -25.14 28.48 0.69
CA HIS A 617 -23.88 28.93 0.10
C HIS A 617 -23.27 27.84 -0.79
N ALA A 618 -22.64 28.27 -1.87
CA ALA A 618 -21.89 27.40 -2.76
C ALA A 618 -20.40 27.39 -2.39
N GLU A 619 -19.79 26.21 -2.44
CA GLU A 619 -18.33 26.04 -2.44
C GLU A 619 -17.74 26.27 -3.84
N ALA A 620 -18.50 25.93 -4.88
CA ALA A 620 -18.19 26.28 -6.26
C ALA A 620 -19.45 26.75 -6.99
N ASP A 621 -19.39 27.90 -7.65
CA ASP A 621 -20.45 28.44 -8.51
C ASP A 621 -19.83 29.27 -9.65
N TYR A 622 -19.65 28.66 -10.83
CA TYR A 622 -19.02 29.32 -11.98
C TYR A 622 -19.35 28.63 -13.30
N ALA A 623 -19.19 29.37 -14.41
CA ALA A 623 -19.31 28.81 -15.75
C ALA A 623 -18.05 28.01 -16.12
N VAL A 624 -18.25 26.92 -16.86
CA VAL A 624 -17.19 26.10 -17.45
C VAL A 624 -17.43 26.04 -18.96
N PHE A 625 -16.34 26.06 -19.71
CA PHE A 625 -16.35 25.96 -21.17
C PHE A 625 -15.41 24.85 -21.64
N GLU A 626 -15.91 23.99 -22.50
CA GLU A 626 -15.12 23.00 -23.24
C GLU A 626 -15.07 23.42 -24.72
N ASP A 627 -13.88 23.75 -25.20
CA ASP A 627 -13.65 24.20 -26.58
C ASP A 627 -13.61 22.99 -27.52
N PHE A 628 -14.47 22.98 -28.55
CA PHE A 628 -14.50 21.89 -29.53
C PHE A 628 -13.19 21.75 -30.33
N ASP A 629 -12.42 22.83 -30.49
CA ASP A 629 -11.17 22.78 -31.24
C ASP A 629 -10.02 22.22 -30.39
N GLY A 630 -10.13 22.32 -29.06
CA GLY A 630 -9.17 21.82 -28.06
C GLY A 630 -9.37 20.37 -27.63
N VAL A 631 -10.40 19.70 -28.14
CA VAL A 631 -10.74 18.32 -27.78
C VAL A 631 -9.69 17.31 -28.26
N ASN A 632 -9.30 16.38 -27.38
CA ASN A 632 -8.34 15.31 -27.67
C ASN A 632 -8.81 13.94 -27.11
N PRO A 633 -8.75 12.84 -27.89
CA PRO A 633 -8.56 12.83 -29.35
C PRO A 633 -9.73 13.51 -30.08
N LYS A 634 -9.47 14.01 -31.30
CA LYS A 634 -10.53 14.60 -32.12
C LYS A 634 -11.50 13.51 -32.58
N PRO A 635 -12.82 13.65 -32.33
CA PRO A 635 -13.80 12.68 -32.80
C PRO A 635 -13.71 12.47 -34.31
N ARG A 636 -13.80 11.21 -34.74
CA ARG A 636 -13.78 10.83 -36.16
C ARG A 636 -15.11 10.17 -36.53
N PRO A 637 -16.08 10.94 -37.08
CA PRO A 637 -17.28 10.38 -37.67
C PRO A 637 -16.93 9.46 -38.83
N GLU A 638 -17.57 8.29 -38.88
CA GLU A 638 -17.35 7.28 -39.91
C GLU A 638 -18.60 7.02 -40.75
N ARG A 639 -19.81 7.16 -40.16
CA ARG A 639 -21.08 7.00 -40.88
C ARG A 639 -22.13 7.93 -40.29
N THR A 640 -22.97 8.49 -41.16
CA THR A 640 -24.05 9.40 -40.78
C THR A 640 -25.34 8.95 -41.45
N TRP A 641 -26.43 8.96 -40.69
CA TRP A 641 -27.77 8.75 -41.19
C TRP A 641 -28.67 9.92 -40.81
N SER A 642 -29.57 10.29 -41.70
CA SER A 642 -30.55 11.35 -41.48
C SER A 642 -31.98 10.87 -41.71
N THR A 643 -32.94 11.57 -41.11
CA THR A 643 -34.38 11.36 -41.36
C THR A 643 -35.19 12.63 -41.11
N THR A 644 -36.34 12.72 -41.77
CA THR A 644 -37.40 13.70 -41.48
C THR A 644 -38.49 13.13 -40.57
N ASN A 645 -38.50 11.81 -40.34
CA ASN A 645 -39.47 11.10 -39.50
C ASN A 645 -38.85 10.79 -38.13
N ALA A 646 -38.70 11.83 -37.30
CA ALA A 646 -38.26 11.71 -35.92
C ALA A 646 -39.25 12.39 -34.98
N ARG A 647 -39.44 11.80 -33.79
CA ARG A 647 -40.34 12.31 -32.76
C ARG A 647 -39.82 11.95 -31.37
N PHE A 648 -40.29 12.68 -30.38
CA PHE A 648 -40.05 12.33 -28.98
C PHE A 648 -41.22 12.76 -28.10
N SER A 649 -41.33 12.14 -26.94
CA SER A 649 -42.25 12.52 -25.87
C SER A 649 -41.52 12.53 -24.53
N ILE A 650 -41.90 13.49 -23.67
CA ILE A 650 -41.39 13.61 -22.31
C ILE A 650 -42.58 13.61 -21.36
N GLU A 651 -42.58 12.70 -20.40
CA GLU A 651 -43.62 12.54 -19.39
C GLU A 651 -43.09 13.05 -18.05
N SER A 652 -43.64 14.16 -17.55
CA SER A 652 -43.16 14.84 -16.33
C SER A 652 -43.21 13.98 -15.07
N GLY A 653 -44.08 12.95 -15.05
CA GLY A 653 -44.44 12.20 -13.87
C GLY A 653 -44.91 13.12 -12.72
N CYS A 654 -44.80 12.62 -11.49
CA CYS A 654 -44.96 13.42 -10.27
C CYS A 654 -43.87 13.05 -9.25
N TRP A 655 -43.82 13.76 -8.12
CA TRP A 655 -42.88 13.47 -7.03
C TRP A 655 -42.92 12.01 -6.55
N LYS A 656 -44.05 11.30 -6.66
CA LYS A 656 -44.14 9.88 -6.28
C LYS A 656 -43.47 8.94 -7.29
N THR A 657 -43.54 9.26 -8.58
CA THR A 657 -43.03 8.39 -9.65
C THR A 657 -41.59 8.74 -10.04
N LEU A 658 -41.17 10.00 -9.88
CA LEU A 658 -39.83 10.51 -10.16
C LEU A 658 -39.32 11.40 -9.01
N PRO A 659 -39.23 10.94 -7.75
CA PRO A 659 -38.88 11.78 -6.61
C PRO A 659 -37.57 12.58 -6.79
N THR A 660 -36.52 11.95 -7.34
CA THR A 660 -35.23 12.63 -7.52
C THR A 660 -35.09 13.37 -8.85
N LEU A 661 -36.06 13.23 -9.77
CA LEU A 661 -35.96 13.77 -11.14
C LEU A 661 -37.14 14.65 -11.56
N HIS A 662 -38.27 14.62 -10.85
CA HIS A 662 -39.51 15.31 -11.25
C HIS A 662 -39.29 16.80 -11.50
N HIS A 663 -38.52 17.46 -10.63
CA HIS A 663 -38.18 18.89 -10.74
C HIS A 663 -37.34 19.23 -11.99
N VAL A 664 -36.68 18.24 -12.61
CA VAL A 664 -35.96 18.38 -13.87
C VAL A 664 -36.86 18.00 -15.04
N ILE A 665 -37.48 16.82 -14.99
CA ILE A 665 -38.28 16.29 -16.11
C ILE A 665 -39.53 17.14 -16.36
N SER A 666 -40.18 17.69 -15.33
CA SER A 666 -41.31 18.62 -15.52
C SER A 666 -40.91 19.85 -16.32
N ARG A 667 -39.70 20.39 -16.08
CA ARG A 667 -39.16 21.54 -16.82
C ARG A 667 -38.81 21.20 -18.26
N LEU A 668 -38.34 19.97 -18.52
CA LEU A 668 -38.09 19.48 -19.88
C LEU A 668 -39.41 19.29 -20.66
N ALA A 669 -40.45 18.80 -20.00
CA ALA A 669 -41.77 18.60 -20.61
C ALA A 669 -42.49 19.91 -21.00
N GLU A 670 -42.08 21.04 -20.42
CA GLU A 670 -42.61 22.37 -20.77
C GLU A 670 -42.09 22.93 -22.11
N ILE A 671 -41.06 22.32 -22.72
CA ILE A 671 -40.45 22.82 -23.95
C ILE A 671 -41.40 22.58 -25.14
N PRO A 672 -41.98 23.63 -25.75
CA PRO A 672 -42.90 23.46 -26.87
C PRO A 672 -42.14 23.09 -28.13
N VAL A 673 -42.59 22.08 -28.87
CA VAL A 673 -41.98 21.71 -30.16
C VAL A 673 -42.74 22.44 -31.27
N TYR A 674 -42.13 23.44 -31.90
CA TYR A 674 -42.73 24.11 -33.06
C TYR A 674 -42.43 23.36 -34.36
N GLU A 675 -41.22 22.83 -34.49
CA GLU A 675 -40.75 22.16 -35.71
C GLU A 675 -39.54 21.28 -35.37
N VAL A 676 -39.44 20.10 -35.99
CA VAL A 676 -38.22 19.28 -35.99
C VAL A 676 -37.37 19.71 -37.19
N ILE A 677 -36.19 20.24 -36.90
CA ILE A 677 -35.31 20.87 -37.91
C ILE A 677 -34.34 19.86 -38.51
N ALA A 678 -33.80 18.97 -37.68
CA ALA A 678 -32.89 17.93 -38.13
C ALA A 678 -32.94 16.74 -37.17
N ALA A 679 -32.81 15.54 -37.72
CA ALA A 679 -32.65 14.33 -36.94
C ALA A 679 -31.59 13.45 -37.58
N LYS A 680 -30.55 13.09 -36.81
CA LYS A 680 -29.37 12.38 -37.32
C LYS A 680 -28.89 11.31 -36.35
N VAL A 681 -28.26 10.26 -36.88
CA VAL A 681 -27.46 9.27 -36.15
C VAL A 681 -26.05 9.29 -36.73
N VAL A 682 -25.02 9.40 -35.89
CA VAL A 682 -23.61 9.46 -36.31
C VAL A 682 -22.83 8.42 -35.53
N SER A 683 -22.10 7.54 -36.21
CA SER A 683 -21.18 6.59 -35.57
C SER A 683 -19.74 6.90 -35.93
N GLY A 684 -18.80 6.66 -35.00
CA GLY A 684 -17.39 6.92 -35.23
C GLY A 684 -16.46 6.40 -34.14
N THR A 685 -15.21 6.80 -34.25
CA THR A 685 -14.08 6.44 -33.36
C THR A 685 -13.45 7.70 -32.76
N CYS A 686 -12.47 7.53 -31.86
CA CYS A 686 -11.78 8.62 -31.16
C CYS A 686 -12.70 9.34 -30.17
N VAL A 687 -13.02 8.69 -29.05
CA VAL A 687 -13.85 9.29 -28.00
C VAL A 687 -13.01 10.29 -27.19
N PRO A 688 -13.46 11.55 -27.09
CA PRO A 688 -12.76 12.55 -26.31
C PRO A 688 -13.00 12.36 -24.81
N ASP A 689 -11.97 12.64 -24.00
CA ASP A 689 -12.10 12.60 -22.54
C ASP A 689 -12.63 13.92 -21.93
N VAL A 690 -12.81 14.93 -22.80
CA VAL A 690 -13.24 16.31 -22.52
C VAL A 690 -12.44 16.99 -21.41
N SER A 691 -11.17 16.60 -21.25
CA SER A 691 -10.25 17.15 -20.25
C SER A 691 -9.88 18.62 -20.47
N GLY A 692 -10.24 19.21 -21.61
CA GLY A 692 -10.03 20.62 -21.92
C GLY A 692 -10.93 21.59 -21.16
N ALA A 693 -11.89 21.07 -20.37
CA ALA A 693 -12.94 21.89 -19.79
C ALA A 693 -12.34 22.85 -18.74
N VAL A 694 -12.51 24.15 -18.96
CA VAL A 694 -11.93 25.20 -18.11
C VAL A 694 -12.99 26.08 -17.47
N ARG A 695 -12.73 26.51 -16.23
CA ARG A 695 -13.46 27.61 -15.61
C ARG A 695 -13.24 28.89 -16.42
N ILE A 696 -14.33 29.58 -16.77
CA ILE A 696 -14.27 30.80 -17.57
C ILE A 696 -14.77 32.05 -16.87
#